data_AF-A0A9Q6ZEF2-F1
#
_entry.id   AF-A0A9Q6ZEF2-F1
#
_cell.length_a   1.000
_cell.length_b   1.000
_cell.length_c   1.000
_cell.angle_alpha   90.00
_cell.angle_beta   90.00
_cell.angle_gamma   90.00
#
_symmetry.space_group_name_H-M   'P 1'
#
loop_
_entity.id
_entity.type
_entity.pdbx_description
1 polymer ?
#
loop_
_entity_poly.entity_id
_entity_poly.type
_entity_poly.pdbx_seq_one_letter_code
_entity_poly.pdbx_strand_id
1 'polypeptide(L)'
;MMHVNRWSNTSATSCFDLLGRTVKRLIGLAVVIGFLLRMVLAFQVREDLTLLSLFKLSMLGIINDVSLTLLVCLFLGIQFVGVSHFKYKKPWGYLIFGCYALLLVYVLFFTTIFHEYGSVVPTIAQGFFLYKTLSFGLRLFIPKIRSAWSYGVYCGIIFIYAVVFVQFVGLGEYLFWDEFGVRYNFIAVDYLIYTNEVVGNIAESYPIKTILIGVVAVAGVLTYWITRGARPAFEQPMEAKQKVSVVLGYCILSLGCVGILNYTTKFQATDNVYYNELQANGGYKFYQAFRSSRLDYNHFYEKLDEKQAQAIVNTMYNSKGVENIQTIVDSLPAHKKNIVLITVESLSASFMERYGNTDQITPHLDQLAKESLVFDNLFAVGNRTVRGLEAVTLSRPPSAGESLVKQEDNADLYSLGKVLKNQGYQVQYLYGGDSYFDNMKTFFGGNHYEIIDKSDLKPNEITFSNIWGVCDEDMFDKALKTFDANSEKGQPFFSHIMTVSNHRPYTYPTGKITIDGEEQSRDGGVKYTDYAIGKFIEQAKTKPWFKDTVFVVIADHCASSAGKASLPLERYRIPAMIYAPGFIEPKEEKRLVSQIDVMPTLLGLLHFSYDSRFYGQDIYKKQYEERAFIATYQNLGYLENNVLTVLSPNRKVEQFQVSENEEGGYLMEKQNQLDEHLVQRAVANYQISSIVR
;
A
#
# COMPACT_ATOMS: atom_id res chain seq x y z
N MET A 1 -52.74 50.22 -9.48
CA MET A 1 -53.34 49.02 -10.10
C MET A 1 -52.36 48.56 -11.17
N MET A 2 -52.10 47.24 -11.25
CA MET A 2 -51.20 46.53 -12.17
C MET A 2 -49.70 46.39 -11.80
N HIS A 3 -49.33 45.10 -11.71
CA HIS A 3 -48.03 44.46 -11.97
C HIS A 3 -46.87 44.65 -10.99
N VAL A 4 -46.88 43.88 -9.88
CA VAL A 4 -45.74 43.02 -9.47
C VAL A 4 -46.30 41.79 -8.74
N ASN A 5 -46.52 40.68 -9.44
CA ASN A 5 -46.72 39.37 -8.81
C ASN A 5 -46.28 38.28 -9.80
N ARG A 6 -44.98 37.97 -9.79
CA ARG A 6 -44.39 36.85 -10.55
C ARG A 6 -43.23 36.21 -9.77
N TRP A 7 -43.49 35.83 -8.52
CA TRP A 7 -42.61 34.95 -7.73
C TRP A 7 -43.41 33.97 -6.87
N SER A 8 -44.45 33.34 -7.44
CA SER A 8 -45.24 32.32 -6.73
C SER A 8 -45.70 31.17 -7.62
N ASN A 9 -44.88 30.72 -8.56
CA ASN A 9 -45.05 29.41 -9.20
C ASN A 9 -44.04 28.42 -8.63
N THR A 10 -44.12 28.16 -7.32
CA THR A 10 -43.60 26.90 -6.77
C THR A 10 -44.65 25.84 -7.03
N SER A 11 -44.58 25.19 -8.19
CA SER A 11 -45.22 23.87 -8.36
C SER A 11 -44.81 23.02 -7.15
N ALA A 12 -45.78 22.48 -6.42
CA ALA A 12 -45.50 21.64 -5.26
C ALA A 12 -44.55 20.51 -5.70
N THR A 13 -43.29 20.57 -5.25
CA THR A 13 -42.26 19.62 -5.65
C THR A 13 -42.49 18.35 -4.85
N SER A 14 -42.86 17.25 -5.49
CA SER A 14 -43.07 15.97 -4.79
C SER A 14 -41.73 15.38 -4.30
N CYS A 15 -41.79 14.37 -3.41
CA CYS A 15 -40.59 13.59 -3.06
C CYS A 15 -39.91 12.96 -4.30
N PHE A 16 -40.67 12.64 -5.36
CA PHE A 16 -40.12 12.13 -6.62
C PHE A 16 -39.29 13.19 -7.35
N ASP A 17 -39.82 14.40 -7.48
CA ASP A 17 -39.10 15.52 -8.11
C ASP A 17 -37.87 15.95 -7.31
N LEU A 18 -37.98 15.91 -5.98
CA LEU A 18 -36.87 16.22 -5.08
C LEU A 18 -35.75 15.18 -5.22
N LEU A 19 -36.06 13.88 -5.30
CA LEU A 19 -35.05 12.85 -5.52
C LEU A 19 -34.29 13.10 -6.83
N GLY A 20 -35.01 13.29 -7.94
CA GLY A 20 -34.38 13.57 -9.24
C GLY A 20 -33.50 14.83 -9.22
N ARG A 21 -33.96 15.90 -8.55
CA ARG A 21 -33.17 17.13 -8.37
C ARG A 21 -31.93 16.90 -7.52
N THR A 22 -32.05 16.14 -6.43
CA THR A 22 -30.94 15.83 -5.52
C THR A 22 -29.86 15.04 -6.23
N VAL A 23 -30.25 13.99 -6.96
CA VAL A 23 -29.34 13.15 -7.73
C VAL A 23 -28.58 13.96 -8.77
N LYS A 24 -29.27 14.84 -9.52
CA LYS A 24 -28.62 15.76 -10.48
C LYS A 24 -27.59 16.68 -9.81
N ARG A 25 -27.90 17.21 -8.61
CA ARG A 25 -26.97 18.05 -7.85
C ARG A 25 -25.74 17.27 -7.37
N LEU A 26 -25.94 16.05 -6.86
CA LEU A 26 -24.86 15.18 -6.41
C LEU A 26 -23.95 14.78 -7.59
N ILE A 27 -24.52 14.43 -8.74
CA ILE A 27 -23.75 14.15 -9.96
C ILE A 27 -22.94 15.38 -10.38
N GLY A 28 -23.57 16.56 -10.42
CA GLY A 28 -22.86 17.80 -10.78
C GLY A 28 -21.71 18.11 -9.83
N LEU A 29 -21.93 17.96 -8.52
CA LEU A 29 -20.88 18.12 -7.51
C LEU A 29 -19.74 17.13 -7.73
N ALA A 30 -20.08 15.85 -7.97
CA ALA A 30 -19.10 14.81 -8.15
C ALA A 30 -18.22 15.01 -9.38
N VAL A 31 -18.84 15.40 -10.49
CA VAL A 31 -18.13 15.74 -11.73
C VAL A 31 -17.21 16.95 -11.54
N VAL A 32 -17.67 18.01 -10.88
CA VAL A 32 -16.86 19.22 -10.67
C VAL A 32 -15.66 18.91 -9.78
N ILE A 33 -15.87 18.27 -8.63
CA ILE A 33 -14.78 17.93 -7.71
C ILE A 33 -13.83 16.92 -8.34
N GLY A 34 -14.35 15.86 -8.98
CA GLY A 34 -13.52 14.87 -9.64
C GLY A 34 -12.68 15.47 -10.79
N PHE A 35 -13.25 16.41 -11.55
CA PHE A 35 -12.50 17.17 -12.56
C PHE A 35 -11.41 18.04 -11.94
N LEU A 36 -11.74 18.85 -10.92
CA LEU A 36 -10.78 19.71 -10.24
C LEU A 36 -9.62 18.91 -9.63
N LEU A 37 -9.94 17.78 -8.98
CA LEU A 37 -8.95 16.88 -8.44
C LEU A 37 -8.04 16.34 -9.55
N ARG A 38 -8.58 15.84 -10.66
CA ARG A 38 -7.75 15.38 -11.79
C ARG A 38 -6.81 16.45 -12.31
N MET A 39 -7.25 17.70 -12.37
CA MET A 39 -6.38 18.80 -12.77
C MET A 39 -5.26 19.04 -11.76
N VAL A 40 -5.57 19.06 -10.46
CA VAL A 40 -4.58 19.20 -9.38
C VAL A 40 -3.55 18.06 -9.43
N LEU A 41 -4.00 16.82 -9.52
CA LEU A 41 -3.13 15.64 -9.60
C LEU A 41 -2.26 15.67 -10.85
N ALA A 42 -2.82 16.08 -12.00
CA ALA A 42 -2.09 16.22 -13.25
C ALA A 42 -0.92 17.22 -13.16
N PHE A 43 -1.09 18.33 -12.43
CA PHE A 43 -0.01 19.30 -12.22
C PHE A 43 1.16 18.75 -11.39
N GLN A 44 0.92 17.80 -10.48
CA GLN A 44 1.98 17.22 -9.65
C GLN A 44 2.92 16.31 -10.44
N VAL A 45 2.46 15.70 -11.54
CA VAL A 45 3.25 14.75 -12.33
C VAL A 45 4.23 15.46 -13.30
N ARG A 46 4.09 16.78 -13.53
CA ARG A 46 4.92 17.56 -14.48
C ARG A 46 5.03 16.94 -15.89
N GLU A 47 3.99 16.28 -16.37
CA GLU A 47 3.93 15.74 -17.74
C GLU A 47 3.39 16.76 -18.74
N ASP A 48 3.94 16.74 -19.96
CA ASP A 48 3.41 17.48 -21.11
C ASP A 48 2.08 16.87 -21.59
N LEU A 49 0.99 17.27 -20.93
CA LEU A 49 -0.35 16.86 -21.27
C LEU A 49 -0.85 17.59 -22.52
N THR A 50 -0.97 16.88 -23.63
CA THR A 50 -1.65 17.38 -24.83
C THR A 50 -3.12 17.74 -24.56
N LEU A 51 -3.70 18.67 -25.33
CA LEU A 51 -5.13 18.99 -25.24
C LEU A 51 -6.04 17.76 -25.45
N LEU A 52 -5.62 16.84 -26.33
CA LEU A 52 -6.38 15.61 -26.60
C LEU A 52 -6.35 14.63 -25.41
N SER A 53 -5.20 14.48 -24.74
CA SER A 53 -5.11 13.66 -23.53
C SER A 53 -5.93 14.30 -22.41
N LEU A 54 -5.86 15.62 -22.22
CA LEU A 54 -6.68 16.33 -21.24
C LEU A 54 -8.19 16.15 -21.47
N PHE A 55 -8.63 16.19 -22.73
CA PHE A 55 -10.01 15.91 -23.10
C PHE A 55 -10.42 14.45 -22.79
N LYS A 56 -9.60 13.46 -23.16
CA LYS A 56 -9.87 12.04 -22.87
C LYS A 56 -9.92 11.75 -21.37
N LEU A 57 -8.95 12.28 -20.62
CA LEU A 57 -8.87 12.21 -19.15
C LEU A 57 -10.18 12.72 -18.52
N SER A 58 -10.64 13.88 -19.00
CA SER A 58 -11.86 14.52 -18.51
C SER A 58 -13.11 13.72 -18.86
N MET A 59 -13.27 13.27 -20.09
CA MET A 59 -14.47 12.54 -20.54
C MET A 59 -14.64 11.20 -19.84
N LEU A 60 -13.58 10.36 -19.79
CA LEU A 60 -13.63 9.07 -19.12
C LEU A 60 -13.79 9.24 -17.60
N GLY A 61 -13.09 10.23 -17.03
CA GLY A 61 -13.24 10.61 -15.63
C GLY A 61 -14.69 10.97 -15.28
N ILE A 62 -15.34 11.80 -16.09
CA ILE A 62 -16.75 12.18 -15.91
C ILE A 62 -17.66 10.95 -15.95
N ILE A 63 -17.47 10.05 -16.92
CA ILE A 63 -18.27 8.81 -17.02
C ILE A 63 -18.14 7.98 -15.73
N ASN A 64 -16.92 7.85 -15.21
CA ASN A 64 -16.64 7.11 -13.98
C ASN A 64 -17.26 7.78 -12.75
N ASP A 65 -17.14 9.10 -12.63
CA ASP A 65 -17.71 9.87 -11.52
C ASP A 65 -19.23 9.81 -11.51
N VAL A 66 -19.87 9.96 -12.69
CA VAL A 66 -21.33 9.84 -12.85
C VAL A 66 -21.78 8.44 -12.45
N SER A 67 -21.10 7.41 -12.96
CA SER A 67 -21.46 6.01 -12.72
C SER A 67 -21.34 5.64 -11.25
N LEU A 68 -20.24 6.01 -10.59
CA LEU A 68 -20.06 5.76 -9.16
C LEU A 68 -21.07 6.55 -8.33
N THR A 69 -21.30 7.83 -8.66
CA THR A 69 -22.26 8.66 -7.92
C THR A 69 -23.68 8.11 -8.03
N LEU A 70 -24.08 7.60 -9.19
CA LEU A 70 -25.38 6.95 -9.38
C LEU A 70 -25.52 5.69 -8.54
N LEU A 71 -24.48 4.86 -8.45
CA LEU A 71 -24.45 3.68 -7.59
C LEU A 71 -24.60 4.06 -6.11
N VAL A 72 -23.85 5.05 -5.64
CA VAL A 72 -23.95 5.52 -4.25
C VAL A 72 -25.31 6.18 -3.99
N CYS A 73 -25.92 6.84 -4.98
CA CYS A 73 -27.28 7.40 -4.87
C CYS A 73 -28.39 6.35 -4.74
N LEU A 74 -28.12 5.06 -4.96
CA LEU A 74 -29.08 3.98 -4.72
C LEU A 74 -29.63 4.02 -3.27
N PHE A 75 -28.76 4.24 -2.28
CA PHE A 75 -29.19 4.31 -0.88
C PHE A 75 -30.10 5.51 -0.61
N LEU A 76 -29.90 6.62 -1.32
CA LEU A 76 -30.81 7.76 -1.30
C LEU A 76 -32.17 7.38 -1.89
N GLY A 77 -32.19 6.67 -3.02
CA GLY A 77 -33.42 6.13 -3.62
C GLY A 77 -34.23 5.26 -2.65
N ILE A 78 -33.56 4.31 -1.98
CA ILE A 78 -34.15 3.44 -0.95
C ILE A 78 -34.78 4.27 0.17
N GLN A 79 -34.10 5.32 0.63
CA GLN A 79 -34.61 6.19 1.68
C GLN A 79 -35.89 6.92 1.25
N PHE A 80 -35.92 7.48 0.05
CA PHE A 80 -37.10 8.18 -0.47
C PHE A 80 -38.30 7.24 -0.67
N VAL A 81 -38.07 6.00 -1.12
CA VAL A 81 -39.11 4.96 -1.18
C VAL A 81 -39.68 4.65 0.21
N GLY A 82 -38.82 4.68 1.24
CA GLY A 82 -39.17 4.53 2.65
C GLY A 82 -39.99 5.69 3.24
N VAL A 83 -40.08 6.85 2.58
CA VAL A 83 -40.96 7.96 2.98
C VAL A 83 -42.40 7.60 2.63
N SER A 84 -43.21 7.31 3.65
CA SER A 84 -44.61 6.93 3.51
C SER A 84 -45.36 7.22 4.80
N HIS A 85 -46.59 7.72 4.69
CA HIS A 85 -47.51 7.81 5.83
C HIS A 85 -48.25 6.49 6.08
N PHE A 86 -48.31 5.60 5.10
CA PHE A 86 -49.02 4.33 5.21
C PHE A 86 -48.50 3.45 6.35
N LYS A 87 -47.18 3.42 6.56
CA LYS A 87 -46.54 2.63 7.62
C LYS A 87 -46.90 3.04 9.05
N TYR A 88 -47.57 4.17 9.24
CA TYR A 88 -48.06 4.64 10.54
C TYR A 88 -49.56 4.40 10.75
N LYS A 89 -50.28 3.87 9.74
CA LYS A 89 -51.71 3.54 9.85
C LYS A 89 -51.89 2.21 10.62
N LYS A 90 -53.06 2.03 11.24
CA LYS A 90 -53.43 0.75 11.90
C LYS A 90 -53.70 -0.35 10.86
N PRO A 91 -53.34 -1.62 11.13
CA PRO A 91 -52.57 -2.12 12.29
C PRO A 91 -51.04 -1.95 12.13
N TRP A 92 -50.57 -1.67 10.92
CA TRP A 92 -49.16 -1.72 10.50
C TRP A 92 -48.20 -0.90 11.38
N GLY A 93 -48.58 0.31 11.79
CA GLY A 93 -47.71 1.16 12.61
C GLY A 93 -47.35 0.54 13.97
N TYR A 94 -48.32 -0.12 14.62
CA TYR A 94 -48.10 -0.78 15.90
C TYR A 94 -47.31 -2.08 15.73
N LEU A 95 -47.56 -2.82 14.66
CA LEU A 95 -46.79 -4.03 14.34
C LEU A 95 -45.32 -3.69 14.08
N ILE A 96 -45.03 -2.70 13.23
CA ILE A 96 -43.65 -2.28 12.92
C ILE A 96 -42.94 -1.76 14.17
N PHE A 97 -43.63 -0.96 14.99
CA PHE A 97 -43.05 -0.46 16.24
C PHE A 97 -42.77 -1.60 17.24
N GLY A 98 -43.68 -2.55 17.38
CA GLY A 98 -43.49 -3.75 18.19
C GLY A 98 -42.31 -4.59 17.71
N CYS A 99 -42.16 -4.81 16.40
CA CYS A 99 -40.99 -5.49 15.82
C CYS A 99 -39.68 -4.76 16.15
N TYR A 100 -39.63 -3.43 16.01
CA TYR A 100 -38.43 -2.67 16.37
C TYR A 100 -38.12 -2.73 17.87
N ALA A 101 -39.14 -2.67 18.73
CA ALA A 101 -38.96 -2.81 20.18
C ALA A 101 -38.44 -4.21 20.55
N LEU A 102 -38.97 -5.28 19.94
CA LEU A 102 -38.49 -6.65 20.15
C LEU A 102 -37.04 -6.82 19.66
N LEU A 103 -36.69 -6.28 18.49
CA LEU A 103 -35.32 -6.32 17.99
C LEU A 103 -34.36 -5.51 18.88
N LEU A 104 -34.80 -4.36 19.41
CA LEU A 104 -34.01 -3.59 20.36
C LEU A 104 -33.76 -4.36 21.65
N VAL A 105 -34.80 -5.01 22.20
CA VAL A 105 -34.65 -5.90 23.37
C VAL A 105 -33.71 -7.05 23.07
N TYR A 106 -33.85 -7.69 21.91
CA TYR A 106 -32.97 -8.76 21.47
C TYR A 106 -31.50 -8.32 21.45
N VAL A 107 -31.20 -7.15 20.87
CA VAL A 107 -29.82 -6.65 20.72
C VAL A 107 -29.23 -6.03 22.00
N LEU A 108 -30.05 -5.56 22.93
CA LEU A 108 -29.60 -5.01 24.22
C LEU A 108 -29.35 -6.08 25.28
N PHE A 109 -30.16 -7.14 25.31
CA PHE A 109 -30.20 -8.07 26.46
C PHE A 109 -29.74 -9.49 26.14
N PHE A 110 -29.49 -9.84 24.87
CA PHE A 110 -29.07 -11.19 24.47
C PHE A 110 -27.77 -11.18 23.69
N THR A 111 -27.06 -12.31 23.74
CA THR A 111 -25.93 -12.58 22.85
C THR A 111 -26.45 -12.84 21.43
N THR A 112 -26.47 -11.79 20.62
CA THR A 112 -26.88 -11.85 19.21
C THR A 112 -25.73 -12.21 18.27
N ILE A 113 -26.04 -12.53 17.01
CA ILE A 113 -25.07 -12.71 15.93
C ILE A 113 -24.03 -11.58 15.81
N PHE A 114 -24.39 -10.34 16.18
CA PHE A 114 -23.45 -9.21 16.18
C PHE A 114 -22.25 -9.39 17.12
N HIS A 115 -22.38 -10.23 18.16
CA HIS A 115 -21.28 -10.56 19.08
C HIS A 115 -20.26 -11.52 18.47
N GLU A 116 -20.67 -12.33 17.49
CA GLU A 116 -19.76 -13.22 16.76
C GLU A 116 -18.75 -12.42 15.91
N TYR A 117 -19.11 -11.20 15.50
CA TYR A 117 -18.21 -10.27 14.80
C TYR A 117 -17.26 -9.50 15.74
N GLY A 118 -17.48 -9.55 17.06
CA GLY A 118 -16.64 -8.91 18.07
C GLY A 118 -16.56 -7.37 18.00
N SER A 119 -15.61 -6.80 18.77
CA SER A 119 -15.26 -5.38 18.75
C SER A 119 -16.47 -4.44 18.95
N VAL A 120 -16.58 -3.37 18.16
CA VAL A 120 -17.58 -2.31 18.24
C VAL A 120 -18.92 -2.66 17.58
N VAL A 121 -19.00 -3.78 16.87
CA VAL A 121 -20.18 -4.17 16.07
C VAL A 121 -21.45 -4.31 16.91
N PRO A 122 -21.44 -4.95 18.10
CA PRO A 122 -22.60 -4.98 18.99
C PRO A 122 -23.06 -3.58 19.40
N THR A 123 -22.12 -2.68 19.74
CA THR A 123 -22.43 -1.30 20.15
C THR A 123 -23.08 -0.51 19.02
N ILE A 124 -22.59 -0.66 17.78
CA ILE A 124 -23.20 -0.03 16.59
C ILE A 124 -24.62 -0.56 16.38
N ALA A 125 -24.82 -1.88 16.46
CA ALA A 125 -26.13 -2.49 16.31
C ALA A 125 -27.12 -1.97 17.37
N GLN A 126 -26.70 -1.91 18.64
CA GLN A 126 -27.49 -1.36 19.74
C GLN A 126 -27.89 0.10 19.46
N GLY A 127 -26.93 0.96 19.10
CA GLY A 127 -27.19 2.37 18.76
C GLY A 127 -28.15 2.52 17.58
N PHE A 128 -27.99 1.71 16.53
CA PHE A 128 -28.85 1.71 15.36
C PHE A 128 -30.30 1.32 15.69
N PHE A 129 -30.50 0.20 16.39
CA PHE A 129 -31.85 -0.25 16.76
C PHE A 129 -32.49 0.69 17.77
N LEU A 130 -31.72 1.26 18.70
CA LEU A 130 -32.22 2.28 19.63
C LEU A 130 -32.74 3.49 18.87
N TYR A 131 -31.93 4.03 17.95
CA TYR A 131 -32.35 5.14 17.09
C TYR A 131 -33.58 4.79 16.26
N LYS A 132 -33.61 3.61 15.61
CA LYS A 132 -34.75 3.20 14.77
C LYS A 132 -36.04 3.08 15.57
N THR A 133 -36.00 2.45 16.75
CA THR A 133 -37.16 2.29 17.63
C THR A 133 -37.68 3.63 18.12
N LEU A 134 -36.82 4.47 18.72
CA LEU A 134 -37.21 5.78 19.24
C LEU A 134 -37.70 6.71 18.12
N SER A 135 -36.96 6.78 17.01
CA SER A 135 -37.32 7.58 15.84
C SER A 135 -38.66 7.15 15.24
N PHE A 136 -38.92 5.84 15.14
CA PHE A 136 -40.17 5.34 14.59
C PHE A 136 -41.33 5.60 15.56
N GLY A 137 -41.14 5.35 16.86
CA GLY A 137 -42.13 5.62 17.91
C GLY A 137 -42.55 7.08 17.96
N LEU A 138 -41.60 8.01 18.00
CA LEU A 138 -41.87 9.45 17.97
C LEU A 138 -42.73 9.84 16.76
N ARG A 139 -42.42 9.33 15.57
CA ARG A 139 -43.20 9.59 14.35
C ARG A 139 -44.54 8.86 14.32
N LEU A 140 -44.68 7.72 15.00
CA LEU A 140 -45.95 7.01 15.13
C LEU A 140 -46.92 7.83 15.99
N PHE A 141 -46.49 8.24 17.18
CA PHE A 141 -47.33 8.89 18.19
C PHE A 141 -47.47 10.41 18.00
N ILE A 142 -46.56 11.06 17.29
CA ILE A 142 -46.58 12.51 17.04
C ILE A 142 -46.61 12.76 15.52
N PRO A 143 -47.78 12.77 14.86
CA PRO A 143 -47.86 12.92 13.41
C PRO A 143 -47.29 14.24 12.86
N LYS A 144 -47.39 15.33 13.64
CA LYS A 144 -46.96 16.68 13.25
C LYS A 144 -45.45 16.77 12.96
N ILE A 145 -44.62 15.92 13.57
CA ILE A 145 -43.17 15.94 13.36
C ILE A 145 -42.72 15.15 12.14
N ARG A 146 -43.59 14.35 11.50
CA ARG A 146 -43.18 13.39 10.45
C ARG A 146 -42.45 14.04 9.27
N SER A 147 -43.01 15.13 8.74
CA SER A 147 -42.42 15.84 7.59
C SER A 147 -41.09 16.50 7.97
N ALA A 148 -41.06 17.24 9.08
CA ALA A 148 -39.85 17.88 9.60
C ALA A 148 -38.74 16.86 9.93
N TRP A 149 -39.11 15.70 10.50
CA TRP A 149 -38.19 14.62 10.80
C TRP A 149 -37.63 13.99 9.53
N SER A 150 -38.47 13.67 8.53
CA SER A 150 -38.02 13.12 7.25
C SER A 150 -37.07 14.10 6.54
N TYR A 151 -37.37 15.41 6.58
CA TYR A 151 -36.49 16.45 6.07
C TYR A 151 -35.15 16.50 6.83
N GLY A 152 -35.17 16.45 8.17
CA GLY A 152 -33.96 16.42 8.99
C GLY A 152 -33.08 15.20 8.72
N VAL A 153 -33.68 14.00 8.61
CA VAL A 153 -32.97 12.78 8.24
C VAL A 153 -32.39 12.88 6.83
N TYR A 154 -33.14 13.44 5.87
CA TYR A 154 -32.61 13.70 4.54
C TYR A 154 -31.41 14.66 4.57
N CYS A 155 -31.47 15.75 5.34
CA CYS A 155 -30.34 16.65 5.51
C CYS A 155 -29.13 15.94 6.13
N GLY A 156 -29.33 15.11 7.15
CA GLY A 156 -28.27 14.32 7.75
C GLY A 156 -27.62 13.33 6.78
N ILE A 157 -28.43 12.66 5.94
CA ILE A 157 -27.91 11.77 4.88
C ILE A 157 -27.10 12.57 3.87
N ILE A 158 -27.61 13.70 3.38
CA ILE A 158 -26.87 14.56 2.45
C ILE A 158 -25.57 15.08 3.07
N PHE A 159 -25.57 15.41 4.36
CA PHE A 159 -24.37 15.79 5.09
C PHE A 159 -23.34 14.67 5.12
N ILE A 160 -23.74 13.43 5.43
CA ILE A 160 -22.85 12.27 5.39
C ILE A 160 -22.28 12.07 3.98
N TYR A 161 -23.12 12.15 2.95
CA TYR A 161 -22.66 12.09 1.55
C TYR A 161 -21.63 13.18 1.25
N ALA A 162 -21.90 14.42 1.66
CA ALA A 162 -20.99 15.54 1.43
C ALA A 162 -19.67 15.37 2.19
N VAL A 163 -19.69 14.91 3.44
CA VAL A 163 -18.48 14.60 4.21
C VAL A 163 -17.67 13.50 3.52
N VAL A 164 -18.29 12.37 3.22
CA VAL A 164 -17.62 11.25 2.54
C VAL A 164 -17.06 11.72 1.19
N PHE A 165 -17.80 12.52 0.44
CA PHE A 165 -17.35 12.99 -0.86
C PHE A 165 -16.15 13.96 -0.76
N VAL A 166 -16.21 14.95 0.13
CA VAL A 166 -15.12 15.91 0.34
C VAL A 166 -13.88 15.22 0.92
N GLN A 167 -14.07 14.30 1.88
CA GLN A 167 -12.99 13.62 2.55
C GLN A 167 -12.38 12.51 1.68
N PHE A 168 -13.18 11.58 1.18
CA PHE A 168 -12.69 10.38 0.49
C PHE A 168 -12.32 10.67 -0.97
N VAL A 169 -13.17 11.39 -1.71
CA VAL A 169 -12.87 11.69 -3.13
C VAL A 169 -11.94 12.90 -3.24
N GLY A 170 -12.09 13.93 -2.41
CA GLY A 170 -11.25 15.12 -2.47
C GLY A 170 -9.91 14.97 -1.76
N LEU A 171 -9.93 15.15 -0.44
CA LEU A 171 -8.71 15.28 0.35
C LEU A 171 -7.91 13.97 0.44
N GLY A 172 -8.59 12.85 0.66
CA GLY A 172 -7.97 11.56 0.87
C GLY A 172 -7.25 11.07 -0.38
N GLU A 173 -7.84 11.24 -1.57
CA GLU A 173 -7.16 10.91 -2.84
C GLU A 173 -5.95 11.82 -3.08
N TYR A 174 -6.06 13.12 -2.77
CA TYR A 174 -4.92 14.04 -2.88
C TYR A 174 -3.75 13.61 -1.99
N LEU A 175 -4.01 13.36 -0.70
CA LEU A 175 -2.95 12.96 0.24
C LEU A 175 -2.36 11.59 -0.09
N PHE A 176 -3.19 10.66 -0.58
CA PHE A 176 -2.71 9.35 -1.02
C PHE A 176 -1.85 9.45 -2.28
N TRP A 177 -2.22 10.32 -3.22
CA TRP A 177 -1.42 10.58 -4.42
C TRP A 177 -0.10 11.27 -4.09
N ASP A 178 -0.11 12.23 -3.17
CA ASP A 178 1.11 12.91 -2.70
C ASP A 178 2.14 11.92 -2.15
N GLU A 179 1.67 10.89 -1.44
CA GLU A 179 2.54 9.86 -0.87
C GLU A 179 2.98 8.80 -1.88
N PHE A 180 2.05 8.26 -2.68
CA PHE A 180 2.30 7.06 -3.50
C PHE A 180 2.40 7.31 -5.00
N GLY A 181 2.04 8.50 -5.48
CA GLY A 181 2.01 8.88 -6.90
C GLY A 181 0.95 8.18 -7.74
N VAL A 182 -0.03 7.53 -7.11
CA VAL A 182 -1.13 6.78 -7.76
C VAL A 182 -2.45 6.97 -6.99
N ARG A 183 -3.60 6.64 -7.59
CA ARG A 183 -4.89 6.63 -6.84
C ARG A 183 -4.96 5.45 -5.88
N TYR A 184 -6.00 5.44 -5.05
CA TYR A 184 -6.31 4.33 -4.14
C TYR A 184 -6.17 2.97 -4.81
N ASN A 185 -5.35 2.13 -4.21
CA ASN A 185 -5.07 0.78 -4.65
C ASN A 185 -5.10 -0.14 -3.42
N PHE A 186 -4.45 -1.29 -3.52
CA PHE A 186 -4.41 -2.26 -2.44
C PHE A 186 -3.78 -1.73 -1.14
N ILE A 187 -2.85 -0.78 -1.21
CA ILE A 187 -2.26 -0.13 -0.02
C ILE A 187 -3.35 0.51 0.84
N ALA A 188 -4.34 1.16 0.21
CA ALA A 188 -5.46 1.78 0.93
C ALA A 188 -6.35 0.74 1.63
N VAL A 189 -6.43 -0.48 1.09
CA VAL A 189 -7.20 -1.59 1.67
C VAL A 189 -6.45 -2.20 2.86
N ASP A 190 -5.16 -2.45 2.70
CA ASP A 190 -4.28 -2.97 3.75
C ASP A 190 -4.27 -2.08 4.99
N TYR A 191 -4.30 -0.77 4.77
CA TYR A 191 -4.36 0.21 5.85
C TYR A 191 -5.65 0.13 6.69
N LEU A 192 -6.71 -0.55 6.21
CA LEU A 192 -7.87 -0.83 7.05
C LEU A 192 -7.58 -1.88 8.13
N ILE A 193 -6.61 -2.78 7.92
CA ILE A 193 -6.24 -3.82 8.88
C ILE A 193 -5.45 -3.21 10.05
N TYR A 194 -4.50 -2.33 9.74
CA TYR A 194 -3.62 -1.65 10.71
C TYR A 194 -4.17 -0.27 11.09
N THR A 195 -5.43 -0.23 11.55
CA THR A 195 -6.15 1.04 11.74
C THR A 195 -5.47 1.95 12.77
N ASN A 196 -4.85 1.39 13.80
CA ASN A 196 -4.21 2.17 14.87
C ASN A 196 -2.99 2.94 14.36
N GLU A 197 -2.08 2.26 13.67
CA GLU A 197 -0.86 2.81 13.11
C GLU A 197 -1.19 3.84 12.03
N VAL A 198 -2.15 3.52 11.16
CA VAL A 198 -2.57 4.40 10.06
C VAL A 198 -3.26 5.66 10.57
N VAL A 199 -4.21 5.55 11.51
CA VAL A 199 -4.91 6.71 12.07
C VAL A 199 -3.96 7.56 12.90
N GLY A 200 -3.07 6.93 13.68
CA GLY A 200 -2.02 7.63 14.42
C GLY A 200 -1.09 8.40 13.49
N ASN A 201 -0.61 7.78 12.41
CA ASN A 201 0.21 8.44 11.40
C ASN A 201 -0.49 9.63 10.76
N ILE A 202 -1.76 9.49 10.37
CA ILE A 202 -2.54 10.60 9.81
C ILE A 202 -2.68 11.74 10.83
N ALA A 203 -2.88 11.42 12.11
CA ALA A 203 -3.02 12.42 13.17
C ALA A 203 -1.70 13.15 13.48
N GLU A 204 -0.56 12.49 13.37
CA GLU A 204 0.78 13.08 13.59
C GLU A 204 1.31 13.82 12.35
N SER A 205 0.92 13.37 11.15
CA SER A 205 1.37 13.94 9.87
C SER A 205 0.61 15.17 9.42
N TYR A 206 -0.64 15.33 9.86
CA TYR A 206 -1.53 16.35 9.34
C TYR A 206 -2.27 17.09 10.46
N PRO A 207 -2.64 18.38 10.27
CA PRO A 207 -3.45 19.12 11.23
C PRO A 207 -4.91 18.64 11.18
N ILE A 208 -5.16 17.42 11.65
CA ILE A 208 -6.41 16.68 11.43
C ILE A 208 -7.62 17.42 12.00
N LYS A 209 -7.44 18.15 13.12
CA LYS A 209 -8.50 18.99 13.71
C LYS A 209 -8.94 20.09 12.75
N THR A 210 -7.98 20.82 12.18
CA THR A 210 -8.23 21.89 11.21
C THR A 210 -8.87 21.35 9.94
N ILE A 211 -8.34 20.23 9.45
CA ILE A 211 -8.88 19.51 8.29
C ILE A 211 -10.34 19.11 8.52
N LEU A 212 -10.64 18.47 9.64
CA LEU A 212 -12.00 18.02 9.96
C LEU A 212 -12.98 19.17 10.10
N ILE A 213 -12.55 20.29 10.71
CA ILE A 213 -13.37 21.52 10.77
C ILE A 213 -13.66 22.04 9.35
N GLY A 214 -12.65 22.07 8.48
CA GLY A 214 -12.81 22.46 7.07
C GLY A 214 -13.77 21.53 6.32
N VAL A 215 -13.61 20.22 6.46
CA VAL A 215 -14.48 19.21 5.84
C VAL A 215 -15.92 19.38 6.31
N VAL A 216 -16.16 19.53 7.62
CA VAL A 216 -17.49 19.73 8.19
C VAL A 216 -18.11 21.04 7.71
N ALA A 217 -17.33 22.13 7.65
CA ALA A 217 -17.81 23.43 7.16
C ALA A 217 -18.23 23.36 5.69
N VAL A 218 -17.38 22.81 4.82
CA VAL A 218 -17.68 22.63 3.39
C VAL A 218 -18.87 21.70 3.21
N ALA A 219 -18.92 20.56 3.90
CA ALA A 219 -20.04 19.63 3.85
C ALA A 219 -21.35 20.29 4.32
N GLY A 220 -21.29 21.16 5.33
CA GLY A 220 -22.44 21.95 5.80
C GLY A 220 -22.97 22.90 4.72
N VAL A 221 -22.09 23.64 4.05
CA VAL A 221 -22.45 24.55 2.95
C VAL A 221 -23.07 23.77 1.78
N LEU A 222 -22.45 22.66 1.38
CA LEU A 222 -22.96 21.79 0.31
C LEU A 222 -24.32 21.20 0.67
N THR A 223 -24.48 20.75 1.91
CA THR A 223 -25.75 20.22 2.42
C THR A 223 -26.84 21.27 2.37
N TYR A 224 -26.56 22.49 2.84
CA TYR A 224 -27.51 23.59 2.74
C TYR A 224 -27.90 23.88 1.28
N TRP A 225 -26.92 23.96 0.37
CA TRP A 225 -27.16 24.22 -1.05
C TRP A 225 -28.00 23.12 -1.72
N ILE A 226 -27.76 21.85 -1.38
CA ILE A 226 -28.52 20.69 -1.91
C ILE A 226 -29.93 20.66 -1.32
N THR A 227 -30.09 20.94 -0.03
CA THR A 227 -31.35 20.73 0.69
C THR A 227 -32.23 21.98 0.81
N ARG A 228 -31.74 23.16 0.40
CA ARG A 228 -32.55 24.40 0.39
C ARG A 228 -33.81 24.22 -0.46
N GLY A 229 -34.96 24.55 0.13
CA GLY A 229 -36.27 24.41 -0.51
C GLY A 229 -36.80 22.98 -0.61
N ALA A 230 -36.17 21.99 0.02
CA ALA A 230 -36.62 20.58 -0.03
C ALA A 230 -37.74 20.26 0.96
N ARG A 231 -37.95 21.07 2.00
CA ARG A 231 -38.91 20.80 3.07
C ARG A 231 -40.35 20.57 2.58
N PRO A 232 -40.93 21.36 1.66
CA PRO A 232 -42.30 21.13 1.18
C PRO A 232 -42.51 19.76 0.52
N ALA A 233 -41.46 19.17 -0.06
CA ALA A 233 -41.58 17.88 -0.73
C ALA A 233 -41.91 16.72 0.20
N PHE A 234 -41.52 16.80 1.48
CA PHE A 234 -41.81 15.77 2.46
C PHE A 234 -43.27 15.78 2.95
N GLU A 235 -44.06 16.78 2.54
CA GLU A 235 -45.52 16.80 2.72
C GLU A 235 -46.25 16.03 1.62
N GLN A 236 -45.55 15.71 0.52
CA GLN A 236 -46.07 14.95 -0.62
C GLN A 236 -45.20 13.71 -0.89
N PRO A 237 -45.37 12.62 -0.10
CA PRO A 237 -44.65 11.36 -0.32
C PRO A 237 -44.93 10.76 -1.70
N MET A 238 -44.00 9.95 -2.19
CA MET A 238 -44.16 9.26 -3.48
C MET A 238 -45.38 8.32 -3.49
N GLU A 239 -46.06 8.26 -4.63
CA GLU A 239 -47.07 7.26 -4.93
C GLU A 239 -46.47 5.86 -5.13
N ALA A 240 -47.30 4.81 -5.06
CA ALA A 240 -46.83 3.43 -5.25
C ALA A 240 -46.17 3.21 -6.61
N LYS A 241 -46.77 3.74 -7.70
CA LYS A 241 -46.20 3.65 -9.05
C LYS A 241 -44.83 4.35 -9.14
N GLN A 242 -44.70 5.51 -8.53
CA GLN A 242 -43.44 6.25 -8.46
C GLN A 242 -42.37 5.45 -7.69
N LYS A 243 -42.73 4.83 -6.56
CA LYS A 243 -41.80 3.98 -5.79
C LYS A 243 -41.29 2.79 -6.60
N VAL A 244 -42.18 2.08 -7.28
CA VAL A 244 -41.80 0.96 -8.17
C VAL A 244 -40.88 1.47 -9.28
N SER A 245 -41.20 2.61 -9.90
CA SER A 245 -40.35 3.20 -10.94
C SER A 245 -38.96 3.60 -10.44
N VAL A 246 -38.84 4.13 -9.23
CA VAL A 246 -37.56 4.48 -8.60
C VAL A 246 -36.75 3.21 -8.35
N VAL A 247 -37.35 2.18 -7.76
CA VAL A 247 -36.65 0.91 -7.47
C VAL A 247 -36.18 0.24 -8.76
N LEU A 248 -37.07 0.04 -9.74
CA LEU A 248 -36.70 -0.59 -11.01
C LEU A 248 -35.69 0.25 -11.80
N GLY A 249 -35.89 1.56 -11.86
CA GLY A 249 -34.98 2.49 -12.51
C GLY A 249 -33.58 2.42 -11.90
N TYR A 250 -33.46 2.44 -10.58
CA TYR A 250 -32.17 2.29 -9.90
C TYR A 250 -31.55 0.90 -10.07
N CYS A 251 -32.32 -0.19 -10.06
CA CYS A 251 -31.79 -1.52 -10.33
C CYS A 251 -31.16 -1.59 -11.73
N ILE A 252 -31.86 -1.11 -12.76
CA ILE A 252 -31.36 -1.08 -14.15
C ILE A 252 -30.14 -0.16 -14.25
N LEU A 253 -30.22 1.05 -13.68
CA LEU A 253 -29.10 2.00 -13.70
C LEU A 253 -27.88 1.44 -12.98
N SER A 254 -28.06 0.72 -11.87
CA SER A 254 -26.94 0.17 -11.09
C SER A 254 -26.23 -0.94 -11.88
N LEU A 255 -26.99 -1.85 -12.50
CA LEU A 255 -26.43 -2.87 -13.40
C LEU A 255 -25.66 -2.23 -14.57
N GLY A 256 -26.24 -1.19 -15.18
CA GLY A 256 -25.59 -0.43 -16.24
C GLY A 256 -24.31 0.27 -15.77
N CYS A 257 -24.32 0.93 -14.62
CA CYS A 257 -23.16 1.63 -14.06
C CYS A 257 -22.03 0.65 -13.67
N VAL A 258 -22.35 -0.51 -13.10
CA VAL A 258 -21.35 -1.56 -12.85
C VAL A 258 -20.74 -2.06 -14.16
N GLY A 259 -21.57 -2.29 -15.18
CA GLY A 259 -21.10 -2.66 -16.52
C GLY A 259 -20.20 -1.60 -17.16
N ILE A 260 -20.58 -0.32 -17.05
CA ILE A 260 -19.80 0.82 -17.56
C ILE A 260 -18.48 0.93 -16.84
N LEU A 261 -18.46 0.92 -15.50
CA LEU A 261 -17.22 1.00 -14.72
C LEU A 261 -16.28 -0.15 -15.09
N ASN A 262 -16.78 -1.38 -15.17
CA ASN A 262 -16.01 -2.53 -15.65
C ASN A 262 -15.55 -2.42 -17.11
N TYR A 263 -16.30 -1.74 -17.97
CA TYR A 263 -15.92 -1.53 -19.37
C TYR A 263 -14.84 -0.45 -19.52
N THR A 264 -14.96 0.63 -18.74
CA THR A 264 -14.04 1.78 -18.82
C THR A 264 -12.61 1.46 -18.40
N THR A 265 -12.40 0.41 -17.59
CA THR A 265 -11.06 -0.09 -17.25
C THR A 265 -10.27 -0.52 -18.49
N LYS A 266 -10.93 -0.91 -19.59
CA LYS A 266 -10.26 -1.24 -20.87
C LYS A 266 -9.53 -0.03 -21.48
N PHE A 267 -9.96 1.18 -21.16
CA PHE A 267 -9.31 2.41 -21.63
C PHE A 267 -8.15 2.84 -20.72
N GLN A 268 -8.00 2.23 -19.55
CA GLN A 268 -6.90 2.44 -18.60
C GLN A 268 -5.69 1.53 -18.93
N ALA A 269 -5.45 1.24 -20.20
CA ALA A 269 -4.42 0.32 -20.67
C ALA A 269 -3.38 1.02 -21.56
N THR A 270 -3.18 2.33 -21.37
CA THR A 270 -2.11 3.05 -22.06
C THR A 270 -0.75 2.72 -21.45
N ASP A 271 0.33 2.88 -22.21
CA ASP A 271 1.70 2.64 -21.69
C ASP A 271 2.12 3.67 -20.60
N ASN A 272 1.36 4.77 -20.45
CA ASN A 272 1.57 5.77 -19.40
C ASN A 272 0.61 5.56 -18.22
N VAL A 273 1.14 5.08 -17.09
CA VAL A 273 0.38 4.79 -15.87
C VAL A 273 -0.28 6.04 -15.29
N TYR A 274 0.37 7.21 -15.33
CA TYR A 274 -0.24 8.44 -14.85
C TYR A 274 -1.51 8.78 -15.61
N TYR A 275 -1.57 8.52 -16.93
CA TYR A 275 -2.79 8.72 -17.71
C TYR A 275 -3.89 7.74 -17.31
N ASN A 276 -3.54 6.49 -17.04
CA ASN A 276 -4.49 5.46 -16.59
C ASN A 276 -5.06 5.82 -15.21
N GLU A 277 -4.21 6.27 -14.29
CA GLU A 277 -4.59 6.67 -12.93
C GLU A 277 -5.44 7.95 -12.93
N LEU A 278 -5.12 8.94 -13.75
CA LEU A 278 -5.91 10.18 -13.86
C LEU A 278 -7.30 9.95 -14.49
N GLN A 279 -7.44 8.99 -15.43
CA GLN A 279 -8.73 8.59 -16.02
C GLN A 279 -9.63 7.82 -15.07
N ALA A 280 -9.05 7.15 -14.08
CA ALA A 280 -9.78 6.33 -13.13
C ALA A 280 -10.59 7.17 -12.13
N ASN A 281 -11.40 6.47 -11.34
CA ASN A 281 -12.03 7.01 -10.14
C ASN A 281 -11.50 6.22 -8.94
N GLY A 282 -11.01 6.91 -7.89
CA GLY A 282 -10.31 6.26 -6.79
C GLY A 282 -11.25 5.38 -5.95
N GLY A 283 -12.52 5.75 -5.80
CA GLY A 283 -13.49 4.90 -5.11
C GLY A 283 -13.78 3.58 -5.83
N TYR A 284 -13.81 3.58 -7.16
CA TYR A 284 -13.92 2.33 -7.92
C TYR A 284 -12.62 1.51 -7.90
N LYS A 285 -11.44 2.15 -7.99
CA LYS A 285 -10.14 1.48 -7.83
C LYS A 285 -9.99 0.85 -6.44
N PHE A 286 -10.44 1.53 -5.39
CA PHE A 286 -10.49 1.00 -4.04
C PHE A 286 -11.37 -0.26 -3.95
N TYR A 287 -12.56 -0.23 -4.54
CA TYR A 287 -13.43 -1.42 -4.64
C TYR A 287 -12.76 -2.57 -5.42
N GLN A 288 -12.09 -2.27 -6.54
CA GLN A 288 -11.38 -3.27 -7.33
C GLN A 288 -10.24 -3.90 -6.53
N ALA A 289 -9.44 -3.07 -5.84
CA ALA A 289 -8.35 -3.52 -4.99
C ALA A 289 -8.85 -4.42 -3.84
N PHE A 290 -9.94 -4.02 -3.18
CA PHE A 290 -10.55 -4.81 -2.10
C PHE A 290 -10.99 -6.20 -2.56
N ARG A 291 -11.38 -6.34 -3.84
CA ARG A 291 -11.79 -7.61 -4.44
C ARG A 291 -10.63 -8.48 -4.94
N SER A 292 -9.41 -7.95 -4.98
CA SER A 292 -8.26 -8.55 -5.68
C SER A 292 -7.08 -8.89 -4.76
N SER A 293 -7.31 -9.08 -3.45
CA SER A 293 -6.27 -9.35 -2.43
C SER A 293 -5.54 -10.70 -2.53
N ARG A 294 -5.86 -11.54 -3.52
CA ARG A 294 -5.02 -12.68 -3.93
C ARG A 294 -4.98 -12.80 -5.45
N LEU A 295 -3.79 -12.96 -6.02
CA LEU A 295 -3.55 -13.23 -7.45
C LEU A 295 -2.81 -14.55 -7.58
N ASP A 296 -3.56 -15.63 -7.78
CA ASP A 296 -3.00 -16.94 -8.08
C ASP A 296 -2.26 -16.90 -9.43
N TYR A 297 -0.95 -17.15 -9.42
CA TYR A 297 -0.14 -17.10 -10.64
C TYR A 297 -0.73 -18.02 -11.73
N ASN A 298 -1.10 -19.24 -11.32
CA ASN A 298 -1.52 -20.28 -12.23
C ASN A 298 -2.85 -20.00 -12.94
N HIS A 299 -3.69 -19.16 -12.35
CA HIS A 299 -4.96 -18.75 -12.93
C HIS A 299 -4.80 -17.54 -13.87
N PHE A 300 -4.00 -16.55 -13.49
CA PHE A 300 -4.03 -15.23 -14.12
C PHE A 300 -2.90 -14.92 -15.10
N TYR A 301 -1.76 -15.62 -15.02
CA TYR A 301 -0.55 -15.30 -15.79
C TYR A 301 -0.26 -16.35 -16.86
N GLU A 302 0.64 -15.99 -17.78
CA GLU A 302 1.13 -16.92 -18.81
C GLU A 302 1.89 -18.08 -18.18
N LYS A 303 1.77 -19.27 -18.77
CA LYS A 303 2.31 -20.51 -18.22
C LYS A 303 2.96 -21.38 -19.28
N LEU A 304 4.01 -22.06 -18.87
CA LEU A 304 4.56 -23.20 -19.57
C LEU A 304 4.03 -24.50 -18.99
N ASP A 305 4.28 -25.60 -19.70
CA ASP A 305 4.21 -26.93 -19.08
C ASP A 305 5.12 -26.96 -17.84
N GLU A 306 4.64 -27.52 -16.74
CA GLU A 306 5.36 -27.47 -15.46
C GLU A 306 6.74 -28.13 -15.55
N LYS A 307 6.87 -29.24 -16.29
CA LYS A 307 8.17 -29.91 -16.47
C LYS A 307 9.11 -29.06 -17.31
N GLN A 308 8.59 -28.34 -18.30
CA GLN A 308 9.37 -27.39 -19.09
C GLN A 308 9.85 -26.21 -18.23
N ALA A 309 8.95 -25.57 -17.47
CA ALA A 309 9.31 -24.48 -16.56
C ALA A 309 10.34 -24.95 -15.50
N GLN A 310 10.14 -26.13 -14.92
CA GLN A 310 11.08 -26.73 -13.99
C GLN A 310 12.45 -27.00 -14.62
N ALA A 311 12.49 -27.51 -15.86
CA ALA A 311 13.75 -27.76 -16.56
C ALA A 311 14.54 -26.46 -16.83
N ILE A 312 13.83 -25.38 -17.18
CA ILE A 312 14.42 -24.05 -17.39
C ILE A 312 15.01 -23.54 -16.07
N VAL A 313 14.25 -23.54 -14.96
CA VAL A 313 14.73 -23.15 -13.62
C VAL A 313 15.94 -23.99 -13.20
N ASN A 314 15.86 -25.31 -13.34
CA ASN A 314 16.95 -26.20 -12.97
C ASN A 314 18.23 -25.97 -13.76
N THR A 315 18.11 -25.54 -15.01
CA THR A 315 19.26 -25.18 -15.84
C THR A 315 19.84 -23.81 -15.43
N MET A 316 18.99 -22.79 -15.25
CA MET A 316 19.42 -21.44 -14.83
C MET A 316 20.17 -21.45 -13.50
N TYR A 317 19.67 -22.22 -12.53
CA TYR A 317 20.21 -22.26 -11.17
C TYR A 317 21.11 -23.46 -10.89
N ASN A 318 21.39 -24.30 -11.89
CA ASN A 318 22.10 -25.58 -11.72
C ASN A 318 21.52 -26.40 -10.54
N SER A 319 20.21 -26.54 -10.52
CA SER A 319 19.43 -27.08 -9.41
C SER A 319 18.62 -28.31 -9.83
N LYS A 320 17.89 -28.90 -8.88
CA LYS A 320 17.10 -30.12 -9.09
C LYS A 320 15.71 -30.00 -8.46
N GLY A 321 14.75 -30.69 -9.10
CA GLY A 321 13.38 -30.78 -8.62
C GLY A 321 12.58 -29.50 -8.83
N VAL A 322 11.34 -29.48 -8.35
CA VAL A 322 10.49 -28.27 -8.39
C VAL A 322 10.91 -27.27 -7.32
N GLU A 323 11.46 -27.74 -6.20
CA GLU A 323 11.91 -26.92 -5.07
C GLU A 323 13.24 -26.18 -5.30
N ASN A 324 13.77 -26.19 -6.53
CA ASN A 324 15.00 -25.52 -6.92
C ASN A 324 16.22 -25.89 -6.02
N ILE A 325 16.35 -27.17 -5.67
CA ILE A 325 17.36 -27.64 -4.70
C ILE A 325 18.76 -27.61 -5.34
N GLN A 326 19.68 -26.93 -4.68
CA GLN A 326 21.10 -26.81 -5.01
C GLN A 326 21.95 -27.27 -3.82
N THR A 327 23.15 -27.78 -4.08
CA THR A 327 24.17 -27.97 -3.03
C THR A 327 25.34 -27.06 -3.35
N ILE A 328 25.50 -26.01 -2.55
CA ILE A 328 26.59 -25.05 -2.68
C ILE A 328 27.78 -25.59 -1.89
N VAL A 329 28.90 -25.78 -2.58
CA VAL A 329 30.16 -26.24 -1.98
C VAL A 329 31.24 -25.22 -2.28
N ASP A 330 31.95 -24.80 -1.24
CA ASP A 330 33.18 -24.03 -1.35
C ASP A 330 34.37 -24.90 -0.94
N SER A 331 35.47 -24.78 -1.67
CA SER A 331 36.71 -25.51 -1.36
C SER A 331 37.48 -24.91 -0.18
N LEU A 332 37.20 -23.65 0.15
CA LEU A 332 37.84 -22.93 1.24
C LEU A 332 37.05 -23.09 2.55
N PRO A 333 37.71 -23.02 3.72
CA PRO A 333 37.02 -23.11 4.99
C PRO A 333 36.14 -21.87 5.21
N ALA A 334 34.93 -22.11 5.72
CA ALA A 334 33.98 -21.04 6.00
C ALA A 334 34.49 -20.05 7.05
N HIS A 335 34.36 -18.76 6.77
CA HIS A 335 34.62 -17.67 7.71
C HIS A 335 33.36 -17.40 8.55
N LYS A 336 33.37 -17.87 9.81
CA LYS A 336 32.26 -17.64 10.75
C LYS A 336 32.31 -16.25 11.41
N LYS A 337 32.15 -15.19 10.60
CA LYS A 337 32.01 -13.81 11.08
C LYS A 337 30.57 -13.52 11.50
N ASN A 338 30.36 -12.63 12.47
CA ASN A 338 29.03 -12.09 12.74
C ASN A 338 28.51 -11.38 11.49
N ILE A 339 27.19 -11.41 11.28
CA ILE A 339 26.54 -10.77 10.14
C ILE A 339 25.51 -9.79 10.68
N VAL A 340 25.68 -8.51 10.37
CA VAL A 340 24.72 -7.45 10.69
C VAL A 340 24.11 -6.94 9.40
N LEU A 341 22.86 -7.33 9.14
CA LEU A 341 22.09 -6.88 7.98
C LEU A 341 21.21 -5.70 8.39
N ILE A 342 21.53 -4.50 7.91
CA ILE A 342 20.75 -3.28 8.10
C ILE A 342 19.93 -3.06 6.83
N THR A 343 18.62 -3.34 6.93
CA THR A 343 17.66 -2.97 5.90
C THR A 343 17.16 -1.56 6.17
N VAL A 344 17.35 -0.67 5.20
CA VAL A 344 17.03 0.76 5.32
C VAL A 344 15.71 1.07 4.62
N GLU A 345 14.76 1.58 5.40
CA GLU A 345 13.41 1.97 4.96
C GLU A 345 13.49 3.05 3.88
N SER A 346 12.84 2.80 2.73
CA SER A 346 12.55 3.80 1.70
C SER A 346 13.79 4.58 1.20
N LEU A 347 14.98 3.97 1.19
CA LEU A 347 16.22 4.61 0.75
C LEU A 347 16.44 4.41 -0.76
N SER A 348 15.95 5.35 -1.57
CA SER A 348 16.23 5.40 -3.01
C SER A 348 17.70 5.68 -3.29
N ALA A 349 18.27 5.06 -4.34
CA ALA A 349 19.64 5.35 -4.76
C ALA A 349 19.85 6.85 -5.05
N SER A 350 18.83 7.51 -5.62
CA SER A 350 18.82 8.95 -5.92
C SER A 350 18.95 9.90 -4.71
N PHE A 351 18.95 9.38 -3.48
CA PHE A 351 19.22 10.17 -2.28
C PHE A 351 20.71 10.28 -1.95
N MET A 352 21.56 9.44 -2.55
CA MET A 352 22.99 9.39 -2.26
C MET A 352 23.83 10.13 -3.30
N GLU A 353 24.92 10.77 -2.85
CA GLU A 353 25.86 11.48 -3.73
C GLU A 353 26.45 10.54 -4.77
N ARG A 354 26.75 9.30 -4.38
CA ARG A 354 27.25 8.25 -5.28
C ARG A 354 26.39 8.04 -6.53
N TYR A 355 25.08 8.29 -6.45
CA TYR A 355 24.15 8.13 -7.56
C TYR A 355 23.64 9.48 -8.10
N GLY A 356 24.36 10.57 -7.82
CA GLY A 356 24.13 11.89 -8.42
C GLY A 356 23.32 12.87 -7.57
N ASN A 357 22.97 12.54 -6.32
CA ASN A 357 22.34 13.52 -5.43
C ASN A 357 23.33 14.63 -5.04
N THR A 358 22.87 15.88 -5.00
CA THR A 358 23.73 17.03 -4.65
C THR A 358 23.35 17.71 -3.33
N ASP A 359 22.30 17.23 -2.66
CA ASP A 359 21.71 17.82 -1.46
C ASP A 359 22.43 17.41 -0.18
N GLN A 360 23.39 16.46 -0.27
CA GLN A 360 24.22 15.97 0.84
C GLN A 360 23.38 15.48 2.03
N ILE A 361 22.36 14.67 1.72
CA ILE A 361 21.45 14.08 2.71
C ILE A 361 21.92 12.70 3.22
N THR A 362 23.00 12.13 2.69
CA THR A 362 23.57 10.83 3.14
C THR A 362 25.10 10.82 3.32
N PRO A 363 25.71 11.83 3.96
CA PRO A 363 27.17 11.93 4.03
C PRO A 363 27.86 10.73 4.70
N HIS A 364 27.21 10.04 5.66
CA HIS A 364 27.81 8.90 6.34
C HIS A 364 27.81 7.64 5.46
N LEU A 365 26.71 7.36 4.77
CA LEU A 365 26.59 6.24 3.83
C LEU A 365 27.48 6.45 2.60
N ASP A 366 27.59 7.68 2.08
CA ASP A 366 28.51 8.00 0.98
C ASP A 366 29.99 7.81 1.38
N GLN A 367 30.34 8.10 2.63
CA GLN A 367 31.67 7.79 3.15
C GLN A 367 31.86 6.27 3.35
N LEU A 368 30.88 5.57 3.92
CA LEU A 368 30.92 4.13 4.12
C LEU A 368 31.07 3.37 2.79
N ALA A 369 30.41 3.85 1.73
CA ALA A 369 30.48 3.29 0.39
C ALA A 369 31.92 3.27 -0.17
N LYS A 370 32.75 4.27 0.17
CA LYS A 370 34.17 4.33 -0.28
C LYS A 370 35.03 3.23 0.33
N GLU A 371 34.60 2.65 1.44
CA GLU A 371 35.31 1.60 2.20
C GLU A 371 34.66 0.23 2.05
N SER A 372 33.67 0.08 1.15
CA SER A 372 32.82 -1.10 1.03
C SER A 372 32.88 -1.74 -0.36
N LEU A 373 32.41 -2.98 -0.47
CA LEU A 373 31.93 -3.53 -1.74
C LEU A 373 30.53 -2.95 -2.01
N VAL A 374 30.37 -2.14 -3.06
CA VAL A 374 29.12 -1.43 -3.38
C VAL A 374 28.50 -1.97 -4.67
N PHE A 375 27.18 -2.20 -4.66
CA PHE A 375 26.42 -2.64 -5.82
C PHE A 375 25.76 -1.43 -6.49
N ASP A 376 26.33 -0.95 -7.60
CA ASP A 376 25.88 0.29 -8.23
C ASP A 376 24.68 0.11 -9.16
N ASN A 377 24.44 -1.12 -9.61
CA ASN A 377 23.36 -1.47 -10.52
C ASN A 377 22.45 -2.54 -9.90
N LEU A 378 21.98 -2.26 -8.68
CA LEU A 378 21.10 -3.12 -7.89
C LEU A 378 19.64 -2.66 -7.95
N PHE A 379 18.72 -3.61 -8.19
CA PHE A 379 17.29 -3.35 -8.19
C PHE A 379 16.55 -4.13 -7.10
N ALA A 380 15.70 -3.41 -6.36
CA ALA A 380 14.72 -3.96 -5.42
C ALA A 380 13.74 -4.87 -6.16
N VAL A 381 13.31 -5.97 -5.52
CA VAL A 381 12.30 -6.84 -6.15
C VAL A 381 10.90 -6.25 -6.16
N GLY A 382 10.66 -5.24 -5.32
CA GLY A 382 9.34 -4.69 -5.07
C GLY A 382 9.42 -3.25 -4.59
N ASN A 383 8.24 -2.69 -4.35
CA ASN A 383 8.03 -1.29 -3.99
C ASN A 383 7.48 -1.12 -2.56
N ARG A 384 7.69 -2.11 -1.69
CA ARG A 384 7.15 -2.18 -0.33
C ARG A 384 8.15 -2.87 0.60
N THR A 385 8.18 -2.47 1.86
CA THR A 385 9.08 -3.01 2.89
C THR A 385 9.02 -4.52 2.96
N VAL A 386 7.80 -5.09 3.04
CA VAL A 386 7.61 -6.55 3.08
C VAL A 386 8.20 -7.29 1.87
N ARG A 387 8.31 -6.64 0.70
CA ARG A 387 8.97 -7.21 -0.49
C ARG A 387 10.49 -7.20 -0.38
N GLY A 388 11.05 -6.11 0.14
CA GLY A 388 12.49 -6.03 0.43
C GLY A 388 12.88 -7.05 1.51
N LEU A 389 12.10 -7.14 2.59
CA LEU A 389 12.29 -8.12 3.66
C LEU A 389 12.15 -9.56 3.14
N GLU A 390 11.16 -9.83 2.29
CA GLU A 390 11.00 -11.12 1.58
C GLU A 390 12.26 -11.44 0.77
N ALA A 391 12.80 -10.49 0.00
CA ALA A 391 13.98 -10.70 -0.84
C ALA A 391 15.24 -11.03 -0.04
N VAL A 392 15.57 -10.23 0.98
CA VAL A 392 16.79 -10.43 1.77
C VAL A 392 16.69 -11.65 2.70
N THR A 393 15.47 -12.06 3.05
CA THR A 393 15.24 -13.23 3.92
C THR A 393 15.12 -14.54 3.14
N LEU A 394 14.43 -14.55 2.00
CA LEU A 394 14.11 -15.78 1.26
C LEU A 394 14.87 -15.92 -0.06
N SER A 395 15.53 -14.86 -0.53
CA SER A 395 16.32 -14.82 -1.77
C SER A 395 15.59 -15.45 -2.96
N ARG A 396 14.33 -15.07 -3.15
CA ARG A 396 13.42 -15.58 -4.19
C ARG A 396 12.71 -14.46 -4.95
N PRO A 397 12.25 -14.70 -6.19
CA PRO A 397 11.50 -13.72 -6.93
C PRO A 397 10.21 -13.34 -6.18
N PRO A 398 9.71 -12.10 -6.36
CA PRO A 398 8.51 -11.65 -5.67
C PRO A 398 7.28 -12.43 -6.15
N SER A 399 6.46 -12.89 -5.21
CA SER A 399 5.18 -13.55 -5.52
C SER A 399 4.20 -12.63 -6.26
N ALA A 400 3.32 -13.19 -7.09
CA ALA A 400 2.13 -12.47 -7.55
C ALA A 400 1.21 -12.12 -6.38
N GLY A 401 0.64 -10.92 -6.39
CA GLY A 401 -0.26 -10.47 -5.32
C GLY A 401 0.47 -10.06 -4.04
N GLU A 402 0.07 -10.64 -2.91
CA GLU A 402 0.59 -10.32 -1.58
C GLU A 402 1.99 -10.91 -1.35
N SER A 403 2.86 -10.19 -0.64
CA SER A 403 4.16 -10.73 -0.21
C SER A 403 3.96 -11.97 0.67
N LEU A 404 4.85 -12.97 0.55
CA LEU A 404 4.83 -14.16 1.42
C LEU A 404 4.87 -13.80 2.90
N VAL A 405 5.47 -12.66 3.27
CA VAL A 405 5.47 -12.14 4.65
C VAL A 405 4.06 -12.00 5.21
N LYS A 406 3.07 -11.64 4.38
CA LYS A 406 1.68 -11.39 4.80
C LYS A 406 0.70 -12.50 4.40
N GLN A 407 1.18 -13.60 3.83
CA GLN A 407 0.34 -14.77 3.52
C GLN A 407 0.13 -15.66 4.76
N GLU A 408 -0.94 -16.48 4.75
CA GLU A 408 -1.33 -17.31 5.90
C GLU A 408 -0.31 -18.42 6.24
N ASP A 409 0.24 -19.11 5.23
CA ASP A 409 1.26 -20.16 5.46
C ASP A 409 2.66 -19.62 5.17
N ASN A 410 3.15 -18.77 6.09
CA ASN A 410 4.41 -18.06 5.96
C ASN A 410 5.49 -18.47 6.98
N ALA A 411 5.28 -19.57 7.71
CA ALA A 411 6.24 -20.14 8.65
C ALA A 411 7.09 -21.27 8.03
N ASP A 412 8.23 -21.58 8.64
CA ASP A 412 9.15 -22.66 8.26
C ASP A 412 9.64 -22.63 6.79
N LEU A 413 9.58 -21.46 6.14
CA LEU A 413 10.04 -21.28 4.78
C LEU A 413 11.56 -21.45 4.69
N TYR A 414 12.04 -21.79 3.49
CA TYR A 414 13.47 -21.80 3.23
C TYR A 414 14.02 -20.37 3.25
N SER A 415 14.75 -20.03 4.32
CA SER A 415 15.20 -18.67 4.61
C SER A 415 16.69 -18.61 4.98
N LEU A 416 17.26 -17.42 4.87
CA LEU A 416 18.60 -17.10 5.36
C LEU A 416 18.74 -17.41 6.86
N GLY A 417 17.70 -17.15 7.64
CA GLY A 417 17.65 -17.50 9.06
C GLY A 417 17.83 -19.00 9.27
N LYS A 418 17.15 -19.84 8.49
CA LYS A 418 17.32 -21.30 8.53
C LYS A 418 18.73 -21.73 8.14
N VAL A 419 19.29 -21.15 7.07
CA VAL A 419 20.67 -21.43 6.61
C VAL A 419 21.68 -21.11 7.72
N LEU A 420 21.63 -19.91 8.29
CA LEU A 420 22.60 -19.47 9.30
C LEU A 420 22.41 -20.18 10.63
N LYS A 421 21.18 -20.50 11.01
CA LYS A 421 20.91 -21.33 12.20
C LYS A 421 21.53 -22.72 12.08
N ASN A 422 21.46 -23.35 10.91
CA ASN A 422 22.14 -24.62 10.63
C ASN A 422 23.68 -24.49 10.68
N GLN A 423 24.22 -23.29 10.44
CA GLN A 423 25.66 -22.98 10.60
C GLN A 423 26.05 -22.66 12.06
N GLY A 424 25.09 -22.68 12.99
CA GLY A 424 25.30 -22.44 14.42
C GLY A 424 25.21 -20.98 14.85
N TYR A 425 24.53 -20.13 14.07
CA TYR A 425 24.35 -18.73 14.40
C TYR A 425 23.17 -18.52 15.36
N GLN A 426 23.32 -17.56 16.28
CA GLN A 426 22.16 -16.91 16.88
C GLN A 426 21.50 -16.01 15.82
N VAL A 427 20.22 -16.22 15.51
CA VAL A 427 19.50 -15.50 14.45
C VAL A 427 18.45 -14.60 15.05
N GLN A 428 18.53 -13.30 14.75
CA GLN A 428 17.73 -12.25 15.41
C GLN A 428 17.18 -11.25 14.40
N TYR A 429 15.96 -10.77 14.64
CA TYR A 429 15.33 -9.67 13.92
C TYR A 429 15.06 -8.52 14.89
N LEU A 430 15.57 -7.33 14.56
CA LEU A 430 15.54 -6.14 15.39
C LEU A 430 14.71 -5.06 14.69
N TYR A 431 13.71 -4.50 15.38
CA TYR A 431 12.82 -3.48 14.82
C TYR A 431 12.42 -2.42 15.85
N GLY A 432 12.56 -1.13 15.51
CA GLY A 432 12.23 -0.04 16.43
C GLY A 432 10.72 0.14 16.69
N GLY A 433 9.87 -0.44 15.84
CA GLY A 433 8.42 -0.36 15.93
C GLY A 433 7.75 -1.57 16.59
N ASP A 434 6.42 -1.60 16.53
CA ASP A 434 5.67 -2.81 16.86
C ASP A 434 5.77 -3.82 15.71
N SER A 435 6.46 -4.94 15.96
CA SER A 435 6.66 -5.97 14.94
C SER A 435 5.37 -6.69 14.53
N TYR A 436 4.23 -6.47 15.21
CA TYR A 436 2.92 -6.91 14.73
C TYR A 436 2.54 -6.27 13.39
N PHE A 437 2.98 -5.01 13.17
CA PHE A 437 2.73 -4.29 11.92
C PHE A 437 3.27 -5.08 10.72
N ASP A 438 2.51 -5.09 9.62
CA ASP A 438 2.83 -5.83 8.38
C ASP A 438 3.18 -7.31 8.58
N ASN A 439 2.71 -7.93 9.68
CA ASN A 439 2.89 -9.34 10.02
C ASN A 439 4.36 -9.77 10.26
N MET A 440 5.27 -8.83 10.53
CA MET A 440 6.70 -9.11 10.67
C MET A 440 7.00 -10.09 11.82
N LYS A 441 6.34 -9.93 12.97
CA LYS A 441 6.53 -10.79 14.16
C LYS A 441 6.23 -12.25 13.86
N THR A 442 5.10 -12.51 13.22
CA THR A 442 4.66 -13.85 12.83
C THR A 442 5.63 -14.44 11.82
N PHE A 443 5.99 -13.67 10.79
CA PHE A 443 6.88 -14.14 9.73
C PHE A 443 8.27 -14.47 10.26
N PHE A 444 8.98 -13.52 10.88
CA PHE A 444 10.34 -13.74 11.36
C PHE A 444 10.40 -14.77 12.50
N GLY A 445 9.45 -14.71 13.44
CA GLY A 445 9.34 -15.72 14.52
C GLY A 445 9.08 -17.12 13.97
N GLY A 446 8.19 -17.24 12.98
CA GLY A 446 7.90 -18.49 12.27
C GLY A 446 9.05 -18.98 11.38
N ASN A 447 10.01 -18.12 11.05
CA ASN A 447 11.22 -18.45 10.25
C ASN A 447 12.50 -18.46 11.10
N HIS A 448 12.36 -18.78 12.39
CA HIS A 448 13.44 -19.09 13.33
C HIS A 448 14.28 -17.93 13.85
N TYR A 449 13.82 -16.68 13.66
CA TYR A 449 14.43 -15.49 14.26
C TYR A 449 13.92 -15.29 15.69
N GLU A 450 14.83 -14.92 16.58
CA GLU A 450 14.46 -14.24 17.82
C GLU A 450 14.02 -12.82 17.49
N ILE A 451 12.86 -12.39 17.99
CA ILE A 451 12.32 -11.05 17.75
C ILE A 451 12.74 -10.14 18.89
N ILE A 452 13.33 -9.00 18.55
CA ILE A 452 13.64 -7.90 19.48
C ILE A 452 12.99 -6.65 18.90
N ASP A 453 11.89 -6.21 19.50
CA ASP A 453 11.11 -5.07 18.98
C ASP A 453 10.97 -3.95 20.02
N LYS A 454 10.13 -2.94 19.74
CA LYS A 454 9.84 -1.82 20.65
C LYS A 454 9.53 -2.28 22.09
N SER A 455 8.89 -3.42 22.26
CA SER A 455 8.50 -3.94 23.58
C SER A 455 9.68 -4.42 24.43
N ASP A 456 10.84 -4.65 23.81
CA ASP A 456 12.07 -5.06 24.49
C ASP A 456 12.96 -3.88 24.94
N LEU A 457 12.61 -2.64 24.58
CA LEU A 457 13.28 -1.44 25.08
C LEU A 457 12.70 -1.01 26.42
N LYS A 458 13.57 -0.74 27.39
CA LYS A 458 13.17 -0.14 28.67
C LYS A 458 12.84 1.34 28.47
N PRO A 459 11.98 1.95 29.31
CA PRO A 459 11.63 3.37 29.19
C PRO A 459 12.83 4.33 29.19
N ASN A 460 13.91 3.99 29.90
CA ASN A 460 15.14 4.79 29.94
C ASN A 460 16.09 4.55 28.74
N GLU A 461 15.74 3.63 27.84
CA GLU A 461 16.43 3.38 26.57
C GLU A 461 15.74 4.08 25.39
N ILE A 462 14.60 4.75 25.64
CA ILE A 462 13.81 5.44 24.61
C ILE A 462 14.01 6.94 24.80
N THR A 463 14.75 7.56 23.88
CA THR A 463 14.96 9.01 23.84
C THR A 463 13.93 9.70 22.97
N PHE A 464 13.41 9.01 21.95
CA PHE A 464 12.35 9.50 21.08
C PHE A 464 11.51 8.35 20.54
N SER A 465 10.20 8.58 20.41
CA SER A 465 9.32 7.67 19.69
C SER A 465 8.13 8.42 19.08
N ASN A 466 7.64 7.93 17.95
CA ASN A 466 6.39 8.35 17.32
C ASN A 466 5.46 7.13 17.12
N ILE A 467 4.41 7.26 16.29
CA ILE A 467 3.49 6.16 16.01
C ILE A 467 4.19 4.91 15.44
N TRP A 468 5.27 5.08 14.68
CA TRP A 468 5.97 3.98 14.02
C TRP A 468 6.86 3.20 14.96
N GLY A 469 7.48 3.87 15.93
CA GLY A 469 8.45 3.22 16.80
C GLY A 469 9.35 4.17 17.55
N VAL A 470 10.37 3.61 18.19
CA VAL A 470 11.52 4.37 18.69
C VAL A 470 12.38 4.83 17.51
N CYS A 471 13.16 5.89 17.69
CA CYS A 471 14.06 6.36 16.65
C CYS A 471 15.18 5.36 16.33
N ASP A 472 15.77 5.47 15.14
CA ASP A 472 16.81 4.54 14.67
C ASP A 472 18.02 4.49 15.63
N GLU A 473 18.41 5.63 16.22
CA GLU A 473 19.49 5.72 17.21
C GLU A 473 19.24 4.83 18.44
N ASP A 474 18.02 4.86 19.00
CA ASP A 474 17.66 4.05 20.17
C ASP A 474 17.70 2.55 19.83
N MET A 475 17.23 2.16 18.64
CA MET A 475 17.26 0.77 18.18
C MET A 475 18.70 0.31 17.91
N PHE A 476 19.56 1.16 17.35
CA PHE A 476 20.98 0.84 17.17
C PHE A 476 21.73 0.74 18.51
N ASP A 477 21.44 1.61 19.49
CA ASP A 477 22.02 1.53 20.83
C ASP A 477 21.57 0.23 21.53
N LYS A 478 20.32 -0.21 21.33
CA LYS A 478 19.82 -1.52 21.77
C LYS A 478 20.53 -2.67 21.03
N ALA A 479 20.75 -2.56 19.72
CA ALA A 479 21.47 -3.55 18.93
C ALA A 479 22.90 -3.75 19.44
N LEU A 480 23.64 -2.67 19.73
CA LEU A 480 24.99 -2.75 20.31
C LEU A 480 25.02 -3.55 21.62
N LYS A 481 24.05 -3.32 22.51
CA LYS A 481 23.92 -4.08 23.77
C LYS A 481 23.63 -5.56 23.52
N THR A 482 22.74 -5.86 22.57
CA THR A 482 22.44 -7.24 22.17
C THR A 482 23.69 -7.92 21.62
N PHE A 483 24.49 -7.23 20.81
CA PHE A 483 25.69 -7.79 20.18
C PHE A 483 26.82 -8.01 21.18
N ASP A 484 26.98 -7.10 22.15
CA ASP A 484 27.88 -7.31 23.29
C ASP A 484 27.50 -8.60 24.04
N ALA A 485 26.22 -8.78 24.37
CA ALA A 485 25.75 -9.97 25.07
C ALA A 485 25.87 -11.27 24.24
N ASN A 486 25.69 -11.21 22.92
CA ASN A 486 25.93 -12.34 22.03
C ASN A 486 27.42 -12.70 21.99
N SER A 487 28.29 -11.69 21.85
CA SER A 487 29.74 -11.87 21.80
C SER A 487 30.29 -12.46 23.10
N GLU A 488 29.76 -12.07 24.26
CA GLU A 488 30.14 -12.64 25.56
C GLU A 488 29.85 -14.14 25.66
N LYS A 489 28.83 -14.64 24.94
CA LYS A 489 28.51 -16.08 24.85
C LYS A 489 29.41 -16.85 23.88
N GLY A 490 30.24 -16.16 23.09
CA GLY A 490 31.17 -16.77 22.14
C GLY A 490 30.52 -17.45 20.92
N GLN A 491 29.26 -17.13 20.61
CA GLN A 491 28.54 -17.66 19.45
C GLN A 491 28.46 -16.60 18.34
N PRO A 492 28.66 -16.96 17.05
CA PRO A 492 28.44 -16.02 15.97
C PRO A 492 26.96 -15.66 15.89
N PHE A 493 26.66 -14.40 15.57
CA PHE A 493 25.28 -13.94 15.44
C PHE A 493 24.98 -13.39 14.05
N PHE A 494 23.74 -13.57 13.64
CA PHE A 494 23.14 -12.92 12.49
C PHE A 494 21.99 -12.06 12.99
N SER A 495 22.11 -10.76 12.79
CA SER A 495 21.14 -9.78 13.25
C SER A 495 20.65 -8.96 12.07
N HIS A 496 19.37 -9.12 11.75
CA HIS A 496 18.66 -8.36 10.73
C HIS A 496 17.96 -7.19 11.41
N ILE A 497 18.41 -5.96 11.16
CA ILE A 497 17.85 -4.72 11.68
C ILE A 497 17.06 -4.04 10.57
N MET A 498 15.83 -3.60 10.86
CA MET A 498 15.02 -2.76 9.98
C MET A 498 14.86 -1.36 10.58
N THR A 499 15.26 -0.31 9.84
CA THR A 499 15.11 1.09 10.28
C THR A 499 13.67 1.57 10.18
N VAL A 500 13.31 2.64 10.90
CA VAL A 500 11.92 3.14 10.98
C VAL A 500 11.81 4.65 10.72
N SER A 501 12.87 5.42 10.98
CA SER A 501 12.76 6.89 11.08
C SER A 501 12.49 7.59 9.74
N ASN A 502 12.90 7.00 8.61
CA ASN A 502 12.59 7.48 7.25
C ASN A 502 11.15 7.16 6.79
N HIS A 503 10.18 7.30 7.70
CA HIS A 503 8.77 7.12 7.41
C HIS A 503 8.00 8.39 7.81
N ARG A 504 7.03 8.82 6.99
CA ARG A 504 6.16 9.96 7.31
C ARG A 504 5.56 9.75 8.71
N PRO A 505 5.57 10.72 9.64
CA PRO A 505 5.80 12.16 9.48
C PRO A 505 7.27 12.62 9.43
N TYR A 506 8.25 11.71 9.33
CA TYR A 506 9.69 12.02 9.30
C TYR A 506 10.16 12.80 10.54
N THR A 507 9.64 12.41 11.70
CA THR A 507 10.01 13.02 12.98
C THR A 507 11.11 12.22 13.67
N TYR A 508 12.05 12.94 14.29
CA TYR A 508 13.23 12.39 14.97
C TYR A 508 13.73 13.39 16.05
N PRO A 509 14.63 13.00 16.97
CA PRO A 509 15.18 13.92 17.96
C PRO A 509 15.84 15.15 17.32
N THR A 510 15.53 16.34 17.83
CA THR A 510 16.10 17.61 17.33
C THR A 510 17.58 17.76 17.71
N GLY A 511 18.30 18.59 16.96
CA GLY A 511 19.71 18.90 17.23
C GLY A 511 20.72 17.78 16.89
N LYS A 512 20.27 16.72 16.20
CA LYS A 512 21.12 15.59 15.77
C LYS A 512 21.77 15.82 14.40
N ILE A 513 21.02 16.44 13.50
CA ILE A 513 21.45 16.79 12.13
C ILE A 513 21.07 18.24 11.82
N THR A 514 21.41 18.72 10.62
CA THR A 514 21.17 20.11 10.21
C THR A 514 19.71 20.46 9.92
N ILE A 515 18.90 19.45 9.59
CA ILE A 515 17.46 19.60 9.33
C ILE A 515 16.77 19.35 10.67
N ASP A 516 15.84 20.21 11.07
CA ASP A 516 15.16 20.01 12.35
C ASP A 516 14.13 18.87 12.24
N GLY A 517 14.05 18.02 13.28
CA GLY A 517 13.12 16.87 13.32
C GLY A 517 11.65 17.27 13.36
N GLU A 518 11.34 18.53 13.67
CA GLU A 518 10.00 19.09 13.61
C GLU A 518 9.62 19.64 12.23
N GLU A 519 10.57 19.72 11.28
CA GLU A 519 10.28 20.14 9.89
C GLU A 519 9.46 19.10 9.11
N GLN A 520 9.43 17.85 9.57
CA GLN A 520 8.65 16.75 8.97
C GLN A 520 8.95 16.56 7.46
N SER A 521 10.23 16.66 7.09
CA SER A 521 10.68 16.52 5.70
C SER A 521 11.31 15.15 5.45
N ARG A 522 11.08 14.61 4.24
CA ARG A 522 11.69 13.32 3.84
C ARG A 522 13.22 13.40 3.85
N ASP A 523 13.79 14.50 3.35
CA ASP A 523 15.25 14.74 3.39
C ASP A 523 15.79 14.71 4.82
N GLY A 524 15.03 15.25 5.79
CA GLY A 524 15.34 15.13 7.21
C GLY A 524 15.32 13.69 7.70
N GLY A 525 14.27 12.93 7.36
CA GLY A 525 14.17 11.50 7.70
C GLY A 525 15.34 10.67 7.14
N VAL A 526 15.67 10.84 5.86
CA VAL A 526 16.82 10.19 5.21
C VAL A 526 18.12 10.56 5.90
N LYS A 527 18.36 11.86 6.14
CA LYS A 527 19.60 12.35 6.75
C LYS A 527 19.74 11.92 8.20
N TYR A 528 18.63 11.77 8.93
CA TYR A 528 18.67 11.27 10.30
C TYR A 528 18.99 9.78 10.34
N THR A 529 18.38 8.98 9.46
CA THR A 529 18.71 7.55 9.33
C THR A 529 20.17 7.34 8.91
N ASP A 530 20.68 8.15 7.97
CA ASP A 530 22.11 8.17 7.60
C ASP A 530 23.03 8.45 8.80
N TYR A 531 22.73 9.52 9.55
CA TYR A 531 23.44 9.86 10.79
C TYR A 531 23.40 8.72 11.81
N ALA A 532 22.23 8.10 12.02
CA ALA A 532 22.06 7.03 12.99
C ALA A 532 22.88 5.78 12.61
N ILE A 533 22.92 5.41 11.33
CA ILE A 533 23.77 4.32 10.82
C ILE A 533 25.26 4.69 10.99
N GLY A 534 25.65 5.91 10.63
CA GLY A 534 27.02 6.40 10.81
C GLY A 534 27.49 6.31 12.26
N LYS A 535 26.67 6.81 13.20
CA LYS A 535 26.92 6.73 14.64
C LYS A 535 27.03 5.27 15.11
N PHE A 536 26.12 4.41 14.66
CA PHE A 536 26.14 2.98 15.00
C PHE A 536 27.46 2.32 14.57
N ILE A 537 27.91 2.55 13.34
CA ILE A 537 29.18 2.00 12.83
C ILE A 537 30.37 2.56 13.62
N GLU A 538 30.40 3.85 13.93
CA GLU A 538 31.47 4.45 14.74
C GLU A 538 31.52 3.88 16.17
N GLN A 539 30.37 3.67 16.80
CA GLN A 539 30.32 3.00 18.11
C GLN A 539 30.74 1.54 17.99
N ALA A 540 30.31 0.83 16.95
CA ALA A 540 30.68 -0.56 16.70
C ALA A 540 32.19 -0.72 16.52
N LYS A 541 32.90 0.22 15.86
CA LYS A 541 34.37 0.21 15.72
C LYS A 541 35.12 0.11 17.05
N THR A 542 34.51 0.57 18.15
CA THR A 542 35.11 0.50 19.51
C THR A 542 34.95 -0.87 20.18
N LYS A 543 34.15 -1.77 19.61
CA LYS A 543 33.76 -3.05 20.21
C LYS A 543 34.72 -4.18 19.83
N PRO A 544 34.96 -5.15 20.74
CA PRO A 544 35.90 -6.25 20.49
C PRO A 544 35.47 -7.18 19.33
N TRP A 545 34.16 -7.29 19.08
CA TRP A 545 33.59 -8.15 18.02
C TRP A 545 33.62 -7.51 16.62
N PHE A 546 33.96 -6.23 16.49
CA PHE A 546 33.87 -5.50 15.22
C PHE A 546 34.71 -6.11 14.09
N LYS A 547 35.97 -6.46 14.36
CA LYS A 547 36.89 -7.08 13.37
C LYS A 547 36.38 -8.42 12.83
N ASP A 548 35.52 -9.08 13.60
CA ASP A 548 34.93 -10.38 13.30
C ASP A 548 33.48 -10.24 12.80
N THR A 549 33.10 -9.06 12.30
CA THR A 549 31.74 -8.75 11.84
C THR A 549 31.74 -8.26 10.40
N VAL A 550 30.73 -8.66 9.64
CA VAL A 550 30.39 -8.11 8.32
C VAL A 550 29.08 -7.35 8.45
N PHE A 551 29.08 -6.11 7.97
CA PHE A 551 27.89 -5.27 7.89
C PHE A 551 27.38 -5.27 6.45
N VAL A 552 26.10 -5.52 6.26
CA VAL A 552 25.39 -5.33 4.99
C VAL A 552 24.41 -4.20 5.19
N VAL A 553 24.55 -3.12 4.45
CA VAL A 553 23.57 -2.03 4.42
C VAL A 553 22.87 -2.10 3.07
N ILE A 554 21.55 -2.25 3.06
CA ILE A 554 20.75 -2.41 1.85
C ILE A 554 19.40 -1.75 2.02
N ALA A 555 18.91 -1.02 1.02
CA ALA A 555 17.53 -0.53 1.09
C ALA A 555 16.52 -1.65 0.84
N ASP A 556 15.34 -1.56 1.44
CA ASP A 556 14.22 -2.46 1.15
C ASP A 556 13.58 -2.15 -0.21
N HIS A 557 13.35 -0.87 -0.51
CA HIS A 557 12.80 -0.34 -1.74
C HIS A 557 13.05 1.18 -1.88
N CYS A 558 12.63 1.76 -3.01
CA CYS A 558 12.65 3.20 -3.23
C CYS A 558 11.48 3.93 -2.56
N ALA A 559 11.67 5.21 -2.21
CA ALA A 559 10.65 6.04 -1.56
C ALA A 559 9.40 6.31 -2.41
N SER A 560 9.54 6.37 -3.73
CA SER A 560 8.42 6.49 -4.67
C SER A 560 8.36 5.26 -5.54
N SER A 561 7.13 4.79 -5.80
CA SER A 561 6.87 3.58 -6.58
C SER A 561 6.19 3.85 -7.93
N ALA A 562 5.77 5.09 -8.16
CA ALA A 562 5.04 5.49 -9.36
C ALA A 562 5.96 6.09 -10.43
N GLY A 563 5.61 5.87 -11.68
CA GLY A 563 6.32 6.37 -12.84
C GLY A 563 5.47 6.25 -14.10
N LYS A 564 6.02 6.65 -15.25
CA LYS A 564 5.29 6.60 -16.53
C LYS A 564 5.02 5.15 -16.93
N ALA A 565 5.99 4.27 -16.83
CA ALA A 565 5.82 2.86 -17.14
C ALA A 565 5.14 2.10 -15.97
N SER A 566 4.63 0.91 -16.26
CA SER A 566 4.03 0.02 -15.25
C SER A 566 5.03 -0.54 -14.24
N LEU A 567 6.30 -0.63 -14.63
CA LEU A 567 7.45 -0.99 -13.81
C LEU A 567 8.59 0.01 -14.11
N PRO A 568 8.53 1.23 -13.54
CA PRO A 568 9.52 2.27 -13.79
C PRO A 568 10.84 1.90 -13.12
N LEU A 569 11.82 1.42 -13.90
CA LEU A 569 13.09 0.88 -13.42
C LEU A 569 13.83 1.82 -12.46
N GLU A 570 13.80 3.12 -12.72
CA GLU A 570 14.41 4.15 -11.87
C GLU A 570 13.83 4.17 -10.45
N ARG A 571 12.60 3.67 -10.27
CA ARG A 571 11.92 3.53 -8.97
C ARG A 571 12.17 2.18 -8.29
N TYR A 572 13.10 1.38 -8.81
CA TYR A 572 13.55 0.14 -8.17
C TYR A 572 15.06 0.14 -7.89
N ARG A 573 15.82 1.13 -8.36
CA ARG A 573 17.27 1.21 -8.10
C ARG A 573 17.56 1.61 -6.65
N ILE A 574 18.21 0.72 -5.92
CA ILE A 574 18.49 0.86 -4.49
C ILE A 574 20.00 0.76 -4.19
N PRO A 575 20.48 1.44 -3.14
CA PRO A 575 21.84 1.25 -2.67
C PRO A 575 21.97 -0.06 -1.89
N ALA A 576 23.10 -0.74 -2.07
CA ALA A 576 23.58 -1.75 -1.14
C ALA A 576 25.10 -1.77 -1.06
N MET A 577 25.62 -2.10 0.12
CA MET A 577 27.04 -2.22 0.36
C MET A 577 27.35 -3.28 1.42
N ILE A 578 28.49 -3.97 1.24
CA ILE A 578 29.04 -4.92 2.21
C ILE A 578 30.34 -4.33 2.77
N TYR A 579 30.36 -4.11 4.07
CA TYR A 579 31.46 -3.49 4.81
C TYR A 579 32.04 -4.48 5.83
N ALA A 580 33.32 -4.81 5.68
CA ALA A 580 34.09 -5.54 6.67
C ALA A 580 35.59 -5.18 6.53
N PRO A 581 36.06 -4.13 7.22
CA PRO A 581 37.39 -3.59 6.99
C PRO A 581 38.48 -4.65 7.26
N GLY A 582 39.41 -4.79 6.31
CA GLY A 582 40.47 -5.79 6.37
C GLY A 582 40.06 -7.21 5.96
N PHE A 583 38.80 -7.43 5.58
CA PHE A 583 38.32 -8.71 5.05
C PHE A 583 37.65 -8.56 3.67
N ILE A 584 36.74 -7.60 3.51
CA ILE A 584 36.17 -7.23 2.21
C ILE A 584 36.96 -6.04 1.67
N GLU A 585 37.50 -6.17 0.46
CA GLU A 585 38.17 -5.08 -0.23
C GLU A 585 37.15 -4.06 -0.77
N PRO A 586 37.41 -2.75 -0.64
CA PRO A 586 36.57 -1.73 -1.26
C PRO A 586 36.55 -1.91 -2.78
N LYS A 587 35.35 -2.06 -3.35
CA LYS A 587 35.18 -2.32 -4.77
C LYS A 587 33.81 -1.88 -5.25
N GLU A 588 33.77 -1.45 -6.50
CA GLU A 588 32.52 -1.18 -7.22
C GLU A 588 32.10 -2.40 -8.03
N GLU A 589 30.86 -2.85 -7.81
CA GLU A 589 30.19 -3.86 -8.61
C GLU A 589 29.18 -3.21 -9.55
N LYS A 590 29.48 -3.25 -10.85
CA LYS A 590 28.72 -2.57 -11.92
C LYS A 590 27.71 -3.46 -12.63
N ARG A 591 27.83 -4.79 -12.45
CA ARG A 591 26.94 -5.76 -13.09
C ARG A 591 25.50 -5.55 -12.63
N LEU A 592 24.54 -5.90 -13.48
CA LEU A 592 23.13 -5.88 -13.08
C LEU A 592 22.89 -6.95 -12.01
N VAL A 593 22.43 -6.51 -10.83
CA VAL A 593 22.17 -7.38 -9.67
C VAL A 593 20.72 -7.22 -9.20
N SER A 594 20.09 -8.32 -8.80
CA SER A 594 18.81 -8.28 -8.08
C SER A 594 19.04 -8.27 -6.58
N GLN A 595 18.17 -7.60 -5.81
CA GLN A 595 18.18 -7.60 -4.35
C GLN A 595 18.29 -9.01 -3.73
N ILE A 596 17.73 -10.03 -4.38
CA ILE A 596 17.79 -11.43 -3.91
C ILE A 596 19.19 -12.05 -3.99
N ASP A 597 20.11 -11.48 -4.77
CA ASP A 597 21.45 -12.01 -5.01
C ASP A 597 22.47 -11.56 -3.94
N VAL A 598 22.16 -10.51 -3.17
CA VAL A 598 23.11 -9.89 -2.23
C VAL A 598 23.48 -10.85 -1.09
N MET A 599 22.51 -11.52 -0.49
CA MET A 599 22.79 -12.43 0.63
C MET A 599 23.49 -13.73 0.18
N PRO A 600 23.09 -14.40 -0.92
CA PRO A 600 23.87 -15.51 -1.49
C PRO A 600 25.31 -15.11 -1.84
N THR A 601 25.53 -13.89 -2.36
CA THR A 601 26.88 -13.35 -2.61
C THR A 601 27.68 -13.22 -1.32
N LEU A 602 27.08 -12.70 -0.24
CA LEU A 602 27.75 -12.66 1.06
C LEU A 602 28.12 -14.06 1.56
N LEU A 603 27.22 -15.04 1.46
CA LEU A 603 27.50 -16.42 1.87
C LEU A 603 28.68 -17.01 1.07
N GLY A 604 28.79 -16.67 -0.22
CA GLY A 604 29.92 -17.01 -1.08
C GLY A 604 31.24 -16.36 -0.65
N LEU A 605 31.21 -15.06 -0.34
CA LEU A 605 32.38 -14.33 0.20
C LEU A 605 32.85 -14.86 1.56
N LEU A 606 31.95 -15.46 2.34
CA LEU A 606 32.26 -16.14 3.60
C LEU A 606 32.64 -17.62 3.42
N HIS A 607 32.69 -18.14 2.19
CA HIS A 607 33.00 -19.53 1.86
C HIS A 607 32.06 -20.55 2.53
N PHE A 608 30.77 -20.22 2.71
CA PHE A 608 29.83 -21.19 3.26
C PHE A 608 29.49 -22.29 2.25
N SER A 609 29.50 -23.52 2.74
CA SER A 609 28.87 -24.67 2.07
C SER A 609 27.52 -24.95 2.72
N TYR A 610 26.47 -25.05 1.91
CA TYR A 610 25.08 -25.20 2.35
C TYR A 610 24.21 -25.76 1.22
N ASP A 611 23.17 -26.49 1.55
CA ASP A 611 22.10 -26.72 0.58
C ASP A 611 21.35 -25.40 0.34
N SER A 612 20.78 -25.18 -0.84
CA SER A 612 20.08 -23.95 -1.16
C SER A 612 18.79 -24.27 -1.92
N ARG A 613 17.78 -23.43 -1.71
CA ARG A 613 16.58 -23.33 -2.55
C ARG A 613 16.40 -21.91 -3.10
N PHE A 614 17.41 -21.07 -2.90
CA PHE A 614 17.39 -19.67 -3.31
C PHE A 614 17.42 -19.57 -4.83
N TYR A 615 16.69 -18.59 -5.35
CA TYR A 615 16.82 -18.14 -6.73
C TYR A 615 17.87 -17.04 -6.83
N GLY A 616 18.17 -16.37 -5.72
CA GLY A 616 19.33 -15.51 -5.59
C GLY A 616 20.63 -16.29 -5.76
N GLN A 617 21.59 -15.70 -6.46
CA GLN A 617 22.87 -16.34 -6.78
C GLN A 617 24.05 -15.51 -6.29
N ASP A 618 25.14 -16.18 -5.92
CA ASP A 618 26.43 -15.53 -5.71
C ASP A 618 26.94 -15.00 -7.05
N ILE A 619 27.05 -13.67 -7.16
CA ILE A 619 27.44 -13.00 -8.40
C ILE A 619 28.86 -13.33 -8.86
N TYR A 620 29.72 -13.89 -8.01
CA TYR A 620 31.09 -14.27 -8.40
C TYR A 620 31.19 -15.70 -8.92
N LYS A 621 30.10 -16.47 -8.92
CA LYS A 621 30.08 -17.80 -9.54
C LYS A 621 29.98 -17.68 -11.06
N LYS A 622 30.64 -18.60 -11.76
CA LYS A 622 30.72 -18.64 -13.23
C LYS A 622 29.35 -18.72 -13.93
N GLN A 623 28.36 -19.26 -13.22
CA GLN A 623 27.02 -19.53 -13.69
C GLN A 623 26.07 -18.33 -13.46
N TYR A 624 26.55 -17.25 -12.84
CA TYR A 624 25.75 -16.07 -12.62
C TYR A 624 25.40 -15.40 -13.95
N GLU A 625 24.12 -15.15 -14.16
CA GLU A 625 23.61 -14.37 -15.28
C GLU A 625 23.06 -13.05 -14.75
N GLU A 626 23.50 -11.95 -15.35
CA GLU A 626 23.10 -10.59 -14.97
C GLU A 626 21.60 -10.38 -15.20
N ARG A 627 20.85 -10.28 -14.09
CA ARG A 627 19.39 -10.17 -14.14
C ARG A 627 18.81 -9.51 -12.90
N ALA A 628 17.69 -8.81 -13.09
CA ALA A 628 16.91 -8.24 -12.01
C ALA A 628 15.44 -8.64 -12.07
N PHE A 629 14.85 -8.91 -10.91
CA PHE A 629 13.41 -8.98 -10.75
C PHE A 629 12.91 -7.63 -10.23
N ILE A 630 11.84 -7.12 -10.81
CA ILE A 630 11.12 -5.94 -10.33
C ILE A 630 9.63 -6.22 -10.44
N ALA A 631 8.85 -6.00 -9.38
CA ALA A 631 7.44 -6.32 -9.42
C ALA A 631 6.58 -5.31 -8.67
N THR A 632 5.32 -5.31 -9.06
CA THR A 632 4.20 -4.78 -8.29
C THR A 632 3.31 -5.94 -7.87
N TYR A 633 2.18 -5.63 -7.25
CA TYR A 633 1.15 -6.62 -6.92
C TYR A 633 0.62 -7.40 -8.15
N GLN A 634 0.60 -6.76 -9.33
CA GLN A 634 0.03 -7.34 -10.57
C GLN A 634 1.05 -7.57 -11.67
N ASN A 635 2.05 -6.70 -11.82
CA ASN A 635 3.01 -6.80 -12.91
C ASN A 635 4.30 -7.41 -12.39
N LEU A 636 4.74 -8.50 -13.02
CA LEU A 636 5.93 -9.26 -12.66
C LEU A 636 6.99 -9.04 -13.74
N GLY A 637 8.06 -8.31 -13.40
CA GLY A 637 9.11 -7.89 -14.32
C GLY A 637 10.40 -8.69 -14.17
N TYR A 638 10.93 -9.15 -15.29
CA TYR A 638 12.22 -9.84 -15.39
C TYR A 638 13.12 -9.08 -16.38
N LEU A 639 14.18 -8.46 -15.87
CA LEU A 639 15.16 -7.73 -16.65
C LEU A 639 16.39 -8.61 -16.89
N GLU A 640 16.70 -8.89 -18.15
CA GLU A 640 17.91 -9.60 -18.57
C GLU A 640 18.33 -9.06 -19.95
N ASN A 641 19.63 -8.92 -20.22
CA ASN A 641 20.15 -8.45 -21.50
C ASN A 641 19.52 -7.11 -21.98
N ASN A 642 19.27 -6.19 -21.05
CA ASN A 642 18.58 -4.91 -21.29
C ASN A 642 17.15 -5.04 -21.85
N VAL A 643 16.50 -6.20 -21.69
CA VAL A 643 15.10 -6.40 -22.05
C VAL A 643 14.30 -6.69 -20.78
N LEU A 644 13.34 -5.81 -20.48
CA LEU A 644 12.39 -6.02 -19.39
C LEU A 644 11.17 -6.78 -19.93
N THR A 645 11.02 -8.05 -19.52
CA THR A 645 9.82 -8.85 -19.77
C THR A 645 8.83 -8.65 -18.64
N VAL A 646 7.62 -8.21 -18.96
CA VAL A 646 6.54 -7.93 -18.00
C VAL A 646 5.40 -8.91 -18.19
N LEU A 647 5.13 -9.72 -17.17
CA LEU A 647 3.98 -10.62 -17.10
C LEU A 647 2.86 -9.94 -16.30
N SER A 648 1.67 -9.86 -16.87
CA SER A 648 0.50 -9.21 -16.27
C SER A 648 -0.71 -10.15 -16.25
N PRO A 649 -1.74 -9.88 -15.41
CA PRO A 649 -2.97 -10.66 -15.39
C PRO A 649 -3.66 -10.71 -16.76
N ASN A 650 -4.49 -11.73 -16.95
CA ASN A 650 -5.08 -12.09 -18.25
C ASN A 650 -4.05 -12.63 -19.25
N ARG A 651 -2.95 -13.21 -18.74
CA ARG A 651 -1.89 -13.83 -19.56
C ARG A 651 -1.26 -12.86 -20.57
N LYS A 652 -1.18 -11.59 -20.20
CA LYS A 652 -0.58 -10.57 -21.06
C LYS A 652 0.93 -10.56 -20.82
N VAL A 653 1.70 -10.61 -21.90
CA VAL A 653 3.16 -10.52 -21.91
C VAL A 653 3.57 -9.33 -22.76
N GLU A 654 4.44 -8.48 -22.21
CA GLU A 654 5.03 -7.35 -22.91
C GLU A 654 6.54 -7.34 -22.70
N GLN A 655 7.30 -6.82 -23.67
CA GLN A 655 8.74 -6.63 -23.55
C GLN A 655 9.11 -5.20 -23.88
N PHE A 656 10.10 -4.68 -23.17
CA PHE A 656 10.64 -3.34 -23.36
C PHE A 656 12.15 -3.41 -23.48
N GLN A 657 12.70 -2.81 -24.53
CA GLN A 657 14.13 -2.54 -24.60
C GLN A 657 14.44 -1.39 -23.66
N VAL A 658 15.40 -1.61 -22.79
CA VAL A 658 15.82 -0.67 -21.75
C VAL A 658 17.12 0.00 -22.20
N SER A 659 17.18 1.32 -22.05
CA SER A 659 18.40 2.11 -22.15
C SER A 659 18.42 3.17 -21.05
N GLU A 660 19.61 3.50 -20.55
CA GLU A 660 19.79 4.60 -19.58
C GLU A 660 19.79 5.93 -20.35
N ASN A 661 19.16 6.97 -19.79
CA ASN A 661 19.16 8.32 -20.35
C ASN A 661 20.25 9.20 -19.71
N GLU A 662 20.50 10.37 -20.30
CA GLU A 662 21.54 11.30 -19.83
C GLU A 662 21.29 11.86 -18.41
N GLU A 663 20.06 11.77 -17.90
CA GLU A 663 19.65 12.23 -16.57
C GLU A 663 19.63 11.10 -15.51
N GLY A 664 20.14 9.90 -15.84
CA GLY A 664 20.19 8.75 -14.92
C GLY A 664 18.86 7.99 -14.74
N GLY A 665 17.85 8.28 -15.56
CA GLY A 665 16.61 7.52 -15.67
C GLY A 665 16.67 6.43 -16.76
N TYR A 666 15.62 5.62 -16.87
CA TYR A 666 15.55 4.56 -17.90
C TYR A 666 14.48 4.88 -18.95
N LEU A 667 14.85 4.76 -20.23
CA LEU A 667 13.93 4.73 -21.34
C LEU A 667 13.51 3.27 -21.59
N MET A 668 12.22 3.07 -21.82
CA MET A 668 11.63 1.76 -22.07
C MET A 668 10.85 1.77 -23.37
N GLU A 669 11.43 1.17 -24.40
CA GLU A 669 10.84 1.08 -25.73
C GLU A 669 10.16 -0.26 -25.94
N LYS A 670 8.83 -0.24 -26.06
CA LYS A 670 8.02 -1.44 -26.26
C LYS A 670 8.45 -2.19 -27.52
N GLN A 671 8.71 -3.48 -27.37
CA GLN A 671 9.10 -4.36 -28.47
C GLN A 671 7.86 -4.88 -29.21
N ASN A 672 7.92 -4.87 -30.54
CA ASN A 672 6.82 -5.40 -31.39
C ASN A 672 6.88 -6.91 -31.54
N GLN A 673 8.08 -7.50 -31.43
CA GLN A 673 8.31 -8.93 -31.48
C GLN A 673 8.91 -9.37 -30.15
N LEU A 674 8.34 -10.43 -29.56
CA LEU A 674 8.82 -10.96 -28.29
C LEU A 674 10.03 -11.86 -28.52
N ASP A 675 11.05 -11.71 -27.68
CA ASP A 675 12.08 -12.72 -27.45
C ASP A 675 11.48 -13.83 -26.60
N GLU A 676 11.05 -14.91 -27.26
CA GLU A 676 10.42 -16.07 -26.63
C GLU A 676 11.34 -16.77 -25.60
N HIS A 677 12.66 -16.69 -25.76
CA HIS A 677 13.59 -17.28 -24.79
C HIS A 677 13.54 -16.51 -23.46
N LEU A 678 13.55 -15.17 -23.51
CA LEU A 678 13.41 -14.33 -22.32
C LEU A 678 12.01 -14.43 -21.71
N VAL A 679 10.96 -14.56 -22.53
CA VAL A 679 9.59 -14.83 -22.04
C VAL A 679 9.54 -16.15 -21.27
N GLN A 680 10.09 -17.23 -21.82
CA GLN A 680 10.10 -18.54 -21.16
C GLN A 680 10.87 -18.52 -19.85
N ARG A 681 12.00 -17.81 -19.78
CA ARG A 681 12.78 -17.64 -18.55
C ARG A 681 12.03 -16.83 -17.49
N ALA A 682 11.40 -15.73 -17.88
CA ALA A 682 10.55 -14.95 -16.99
C ALA A 682 9.40 -15.80 -16.42
N VAL A 683 8.65 -16.48 -17.30
CA VAL A 683 7.52 -17.34 -16.91
C VAL A 683 8.00 -18.47 -16.01
N ALA A 684 9.10 -19.15 -16.33
CA ALA A 684 9.61 -20.26 -15.54
C ALA A 684 10.00 -19.84 -14.12
N ASN A 685 10.66 -18.68 -13.97
CA ASN A 685 11.02 -18.13 -12.66
C ASN A 685 9.81 -17.88 -11.77
N TYR A 686 8.81 -17.15 -12.28
CA TYR A 686 7.62 -16.80 -11.50
C TYR A 686 6.67 -18.00 -11.31
N GLN A 687 6.52 -18.86 -12.31
CA GLN A 687 5.65 -20.04 -12.22
C GLN A 687 6.18 -21.02 -11.16
N ILE A 688 7.46 -21.41 -11.21
CA ILE A 688 7.99 -22.40 -10.27
C ILE A 688 8.10 -21.80 -8.86
N SER A 689 8.54 -20.55 -8.71
CA SER A 689 8.60 -19.91 -7.39
C SER A 689 7.22 -19.74 -6.75
N SER A 690 6.13 -19.70 -7.53
CA SER A 690 4.77 -19.68 -7.00
C SER A 690 4.27 -21.03 -6.46
N ILE A 691 4.88 -22.14 -6.88
CA ILE A 691 4.54 -23.50 -6.45
C ILE A 691 5.28 -23.85 -5.15
N VAL A 692 6.52 -23.39 -5.03
CA VAL A 692 7.42 -23.69 -3.90
C VAL A 692 7.16 -22.71 -2.76
N ARG A 693 6.88 -23.23 -1.57
CA ARG A 693 6.81 -22.42 -0.35
C ARG A 693 8.10 -22.52 0.45
#